data_AF-A0A2G1Y540-F1
#
_entry.id   AF-A0A2G1Y540-F1
#
_cell.length_a   1.000
_cell.length_b   1.000
_cell.length_c   1.000
_cell.angle_alpha   90.00
_cell.angle_beta   90.00
_cell.angle_gamma   90.00
#
_symmetry.space_group_name_H-M   'P 1'
#
loop_
_entity.id
_entity.type
_entity.pdbx_description
1 polymer ?
#
loop_
_entity_poly.entity_id
_entity_poly.type
_entity_poly.pdbx_seq_one_letter_code
_entity_poly.pdbx_strand_id
1 'polypeptide(L)'
;MTIMKNALGNTPGVLLASGLTLNDHRNAIMERTAKTGFYNGHETLEFKDKDPIGYERIFSKVRAGLVNSREVAKKIAASPIVEQEGELCFTLYNPAGDCVATSTGIIIHVGTMGAAIKYMIQNDWESNPGIADGDMFTNNDCQVGNVHPCDIATIVPIFYDGLLRGWVGGMTHVIDTGAVGPGSMSNGQIQRFGDGIQISCRKTGINDTPLRDYLHESQRNIRTTKYWILDEKTRIAGCHMIRKMLTEVIEEEGVEAVEKFMYEVIEDGRRGLVKRIKAMCVPGTVKTVAFVDVPYSHPDVHVPSTFAKMDSIMHAPCEITVKANGTWRLDFEGCSRWGWHTYNTNPTAFTSGIWVMMTQSLVPTERINDGPRYATEFRCPAGTWTNPKDRRTAHADAWHFLVSSWSSLWRGISRTYFARGYLEEVNAGNSNPCNWLQGGGVNQDGEVHAVNSFETAACGTGACAMKDGLNHAAAIWNPEGDMGDIEIWELAEPLLYMGRRIKTNTGGYGKYRGGLGYETLRMVWNSADWTMFFMGNGYMNSDWGLMGGYPSATGYRFEAHNTGLKERIAEGKSLPLGQDRDPSLCEYEKHLGPDAVVKRDKQCITTEDMFDNGDLYLNYLRGGPGFGDPLDREIADIQEDLNQNFLMEEFAIKIYGAVFTKDDEGVYTMDAAKTRARQAEIRKERIGRGVPVRDWMETERAKIIDKDASLAVQQMFASSFYLSAKFLAEFKEFWDLPADWELPEEELGTPMYGARHNIDIGDLPDVHPVIMVEE
;
A
#
# COMPACT_ATOMS: atom_id res chain seq x y z
N MET A 1 48.68 6.53 -26.63
CA MET A 1 47.36 6.75 -26.02
C MET A 1 46.51 7.50 -27.01
N THR A 2 45.73 6.78 -27.81
CA THR A 2 44.84 7.37 -28.82
C THR A 2 43.43 7.10 -28.34
N ILE A 3 42.72 8.16 -27.97
CA ILE A 3 41.33 8.10 -27.48
C ILE A 3 40.46 7.61 -28.65
N MET A 4 39.90 6.41 -28.55
CA MET A 4 38.90 5.92 -29.50
C MET A 4 37.61 6.70 -29.28
N LYS A 5 37.31 7.64 -30.18
CA LYS A 5 36.00 8.28 -30.28
C LYS A 5 35.00 7.29 -30.88
N ASN A 6 33.77 7.26 -30.37
CA ASN A 6 32.67 6.56 -31.03
C ASN A 6 32.24 7.30 -32.31
N ALA A 7 31.31 6.71 -33.09
CA ALA A 7 30.87 7.21 -34.39
C ALA A 7 30.32 8.67 -34.39
N LEU A 8 30.06 9.24 -33.20
CA LEU A 8 29.56 10.60 -32.99
C LEU A 8 30.62 11.57 -32.44
N GLY A 9 31.85 11.11 -32.20
CA GLY A 9 32.94 11.98 -31.73
C GLY A 9 33.05 12.16 -30.22
N ASN A 10 32.22 11.47 -29.43
CA ASN A 10 32.24 11.53 -27.97
C ASN A 10 33.35 10.65 -27.37
N THR A 11 33.94 11.13 -26.27
CA THR A 11 34.84 10.34 -25.42
C THR A 11 34.01 9.26 -24.74
N PRO A 12 34.39 7.97 -24.81
CA PRO A 12 33.75 6.92 -24.01
C PRO A 12 33.78 7.31 -22.52
N GLY A 13 32.64 7.25 -21.84
CA GLY A 13 32.54 7.52 -20.40
C GLY A 13 32.15 8.94 -19.97
N VAL A 14 31.65 9.80 -20.86
CA VAL A 14 31.05 11.10 -20.47
C VAL A 14 29.55 11.08 -20.73
N LEU A 15 28.74 10.97 -19.66
CA LEU A 15 27.28 10.96 -19.76
C LEU A 15 26.65 12.36 -19.67
N LEU A 16 27.30 13.30 -18.97
CA LEU A 16 26.73 14.62 -18.69
C LEU A 16 27.53 15.75 -19.37
N ALA A 17 26.83 16.83 -19.75
CA ALA A 17 27.45 18.02 -20.35
C ALA A 17 28.51 18.68 -19.43
N SER A 18 28.35 18.53 -18.11
CA SER A 18 29.27 19.04 -17.10
C SER A 18 30.61 18.29 -17.05
N GLY A 19 30.69 17.09 -17.65
CA GLY A 19 31.82 16.18 -17.51
C GLY A 19 31.90 15.47 -16.15
N LEU A 20 30.93 15.69 -15.26
CA LEU A 20 30.82 14.97 -13.99
C LEU A 20 30.28 13.55 -14.22
N THR A 21 30.65 12.64 -13.33
CA THR A 21 29.95 11.35 -13.18
C THR A 21 28.53 11.60 -12.68
N LEU A 22 27.63 10.64 -12.85
CA LEU A 22 26.28 10.71 -12.30
C LEU A 22 26.29 10.87 -10.78
N ASN A 23 27.21 10.19 -10.10
CA ASN A 23 27.34 10.23 -8.65
C ASN A 23 27.78 11.64 -8.19
N ASP A 24 28.81 12.21 -8.80
CA ASP A 24 29.29 13.56 -8.48
C ASP A 24 28.21 14.62 -8.76
N HIS A 25 27.49 14.48 -9.88
CA HIS A 25 26.39 15.37 -10.23
C HIS A 25 25.29 15.35 -9.18
N ARG A 26 24.83 14.15 -8.78
CA ARG A 26 23.81 13.99 -7.73
C ARG A 26 24.32 14.52 -6.39
N ASN A 27 25.55 14.20 -6.00
CA ASN A 27 26.12 14.65 -4.73
C ASN A 27 26.20 16.18 -4.66
N ALA A 28 26.56 16.84 -5.77
CA ALA A 28 26.57 18.29 -5.83
C ALA A 28 25.15 18.90 -5.69
N ILE A 29 24.11 18.26 -6.23
CA ILE A 29 22.70 18.68 -6.02
C ILE A 29 22.33 18.53 -4.54
N MET A 30 22.67 17.41 -3.92
CA MET A 30 22.34 17.15 -2.51
C MET A 30 23.08 18.10 -1.57
N GLU A 31 24.35 18.41 -1.84
CA GLU A 31 25.13 19.38 -1.06
C GLU A 31 24.51 20.78 -1.14
N ARG A 32 24.14 21.24 -2.35
CA ARG A 32 23.43 22.52 -2.52
C ARG A 32 22.10 22.52 -1.78
N THR A 33 21.34 21.43 -1.85
CA THR A 33 20.05 21.28 -1.17
C THR A 33 20.20 21.38 0.34
N ALA A 34 21.16 20.66 0.93
CA ALA A 34 21.43 20.69 2.36
C ALA A 34 21.90 22.08 2.83
N LYS A 35 22.70 22.77 2.01
CA LYS A 35 23.23 24.10 2.35
C LYS A 35 22.18 25.21 2.32
N THR A 36 21.25 25.17 1.36
CA THR A 36 20.29 26.27 1.15
C THR A 36 18.90 25.98 1.70
N GLY A 37 18.52 24.70 1.84
CA GLY A 37 17.14 24.28 2.14
C GLY A 37 16.19 24.33 0.93
N PHE A 38 16.73 24.59 -0.28
CA PHE A 38 16.00 24.58 -1.55
C PHE A 38 16.59 23.51 -2.46
N TYR A 39 15.75 22.72 -3.14
CA TYR A 39 16.21 21.66 -4.03
C TYR A 39 17.20 22.22 -5.06
N ASN A 40 18.35 21.57 -5.18
CA ASN A 40 19.47 21.96 -6.04
C ASN A 40 20.01 23.40 -5.83
N GLY A 41 19.67 24.06 -4.71
CA GLY A 41 20.06 25.45 -4.48
C GLY A 41 19.16 26.50 -5.15
N HIS A 42 17.98 26.11 -5.67
CA HIS A 42 17.06 27.03 -6.36
C HIS A 42 16.31 27.94 -5.37
N GLU A 43 16.98 28.98 -4.86
CA GLU A 43 16.36 30.04 -4.04
C GLU A 43 15.34 30.87 -4.86
N THR A 44 15.51 30.95 -6.17
CA THR A 44 14.55 31.47 -7.16
C THR A 44 14.29 30.43 -8.25
N LEU A 45 13.17 30.56 -8.96
CA LEU A 45 12.82 29.72 -10.09
C LEU A 45 13.05 30.54 -11.36
N GLU A 46 14.31 30.75 -11.74
CA GLU A 46 14.69 31.73 -12.76
C GLU A 46 13.98 31.54 -14.10
N PHE A 47 13.85 30.30 -14.58
CA PHE A 47 13.17 30.01 -15.84
C PHE A 47 11.67 30.28 -15.71
N LYS A 48 11.03 29.81 -14.63
CA LYS A 48 9.61 30.12 -14.36
C LYS A 48 9.35 31.62 -14.23
N ASP A 49 10.24 32.35 -13.56
CA ASP A 49 10.09 33.78 -13.31
C ASP A 49 10.30 34.63 -14.57
N LYS A 50 11.24 34.24 -15.45
CA LYS A 50 11.55 34.94 -16.70
C LYS A 50 10.61 34.57 -17.84
N ASP A 51 10.21 33.29 -17.95
CA ASP A 51 9.33 32.76 -18.99
C ASP A 51 8.30 31.78 -18.41
N PRO A 52 7.28 32.30 -17.70
CA PRO A 52 6.23 31.45 -17.12
C PRO A 52 5.40 30.73 -18.20
N ILE A 53 5.33 31.27 -19.42
CA ILE A 53 4.57 30.66 -20.52
C ILE A 53 5.33 29.43 -21.03
N GLY A 54 6.64 29.55 -21.30
CA GLY A 54 7.49 28.43 -21.67
C GLY A 54 7.51 27.35 -20.59
N TYR A 55 7.63 27.74 -19.33
CA TYR A 55 7.58 26.83 -18.18
C TYR A 55 6.29 25.99 -18.15
N GLU A 56 5.11 26.62 -18.20
CA GLU A 56 3.84 25.89 -18.17
C GLU A 56 3.57 25.11 -19.47
N ARG A 57 4.08 25.58 -20.61
CA ARG A 57 3.99 24.85 -21.89
C ARG A 57 4.76 23.53 -21.81
N ILE A 58 6.00 23.53 -21.30
CA ILE A 58 6.78 22.31 -21.09
C ILE A 58 6.07 21.40 -20.09
N PHE A 59 5.63 21.92 -18.94
CA PHE A 59 4.89 21.12 -17.95
C PHE A 59 3.65 20.45 -18.55
N SER A 60 2.84 21.20 -19.30
CA SER A 60 1.62 20.70 -19.92
C SER A 60 1.90 19.57 -20.91
N LYS A 61 2.90 19.74 -21.79
CA LYS A 61 3.32 18.71 -22.76
C LYS A 61 3.84 17.45 -22.07
N VAL A 62 4.75 17.61 -21.11
CA VAL A 62 5.35 16.48 -20.36
C VAL A 62 4.27 15.69 -19.61
N ARG A 63 3.40 16.38 -18.85
CA ARG A 63 2.33 15.74 -18.10
C ARG A 63 1.34 15.03 -19.01
N ALA A 64 0.91 15.68 -20.11
CA ALA A 64 0.01 15.06 -21.07
C ALA A 64 0.63 13.83 -21.74
N GLY A 65 1.93 13.88 -22.07
CA GLY A 65 2.67 12.74 -22.63
C GLY A 65 2.70 11.55 -21.69
N LEU A 66 2.91 11.77 -20.40
CA LEU A 66 2.91 10.70 -19.38
C LEU A 66 1.53 10.06 -19.21
N VAL A 67 0.48 10.88 -19.07
CA VAL A 67 -0.90 10.39 -18.96
C VAL A 67 -1.29 9.60 -20.21
N ASN A 68 -1.04 10.13 -21.40
CA ASN A 68 -1.35 9.44 -22.65
C ASN A 68 -0.57 8.13 -22.80
N SER A 69 0.70 8.09 -22.37
CA SER A 69 1.52 6.88 -22.45
C SER A 69 0.96 5.78 -21.55
N ARG A 70 0.48 6.11 -20.34
CA ARG A 70 -0.25 5.17 -19.47
C ARG A 70 -1.50 4.64 -20.16
N GLU A 71 -2.39 5.52 -20.62
CA GLU A 71 -3.69 5.15 -21.17
C GLU A 71 -3.61 4.34 -22.48
N VAL A 72 -2.56 4.57 -23.27
CA VAL A 72 -2.34 3.83 -24.51
C VAL A 72 -1.63 2.50 -24.22
N ALA A 73 -0.57 2.51 -23.41
CA ALA A 73 0.23 1.30 -23.19
C ALA A 73 -0.52 0.22 -22.43
N LYS A 74 -1.42 0.59 -21.49
CA LYS A 74 -2.18 -0.39 -20.70
C LYS A 74 -2.98 -1.38 -21.55
N LYS A 75 -3.41 -0.96 -22.75
CA LYS A 75 -4.17 -1.75 -23.73
C LYS A 75 -3.37 -2.89 -24.39
N ILE A 76 -2.08 -3.00 -24.10
CA ILE A 76 -1.21 -4.09 -24.57
C ILE A 76 -1.32 -5.31 -23.65
N ALA A 77 -1.60 -5.09 -22.36
CA ALA A 77 -1.63 -6.15 -21.36
C ALA A 77 -2.78 -7.13 -21.60
N ALA A 78 -2.56 -8.41 -21.27
CA ALA A 78 -3.64 -9.38 -21.14
C ALA A 78 -4.16 -9.49 -19.69
N SER A 79 -3.40 -9.00 -18.71
CA SER A 79 -3.79 -9.04 -17.31
C SER A 79 -4.83 -7.95 -17.04
N PRO A 80 -6.01 -8.29 -16.49
CA PRO A 80 -7.01 -7.27 -16.11
C PRO A 80 -6.48 -6.22 -15.14
N ILE A 81 -5.54 -6.62 -14.27
CA ILE A 81 -4.86 -5.74 -13.31
C ILE A 81 -4.25 -4.52 -14.02
N VAL A 82 -3.65 -4.71 -15.19
CA VAL A 82 -3.02 -3.63 -15.95
C VAL A 82 -4.01 -3.00 -16.93
N GLU A 83 -4.74 -3.81 -17.70
CA GLU A 83 -5.57 -3.35 -18.82
C GLU A 83 -6.80 -2.56 -18.35
N GLN A 84 -7.54 -3.13 -17.39
CA GLN A 84 -8.77 -2.58 -16.85
C GLN A 84 -8.48 -1.67 -15.66
N GLU A 85 -8.01 -2.24 -14.54
CA GLU A 85 -7.81 -1.52 -13.27
C GLU A 85 -6.74 -0.42 -13.36
N GLY A 86 -5.79 -0.58 -14.27
CA GLY A 86 -4.77 0.43 -14.53
C GLY A 86 -3.67 0.46 -13.46
N GLU A 87 -3.27 -0.69 -12.93
CA GLU A 87 -2.17 -0.82 -11.96
C GLU A 87 -0.81 -0.81 -12.63
N LEU A 88 -0.58 0.33 -13.28
CA LEU A 88 0.66 0.74 -13.92
C LEU A 88 0.88 2.24 -13.72
N CYS A 89 2.13 2.66 -13.72
CA CYS A 89 2.47 4.09 -13.74
C CYS A 89 3.71 4.35 -14.60
N PHE A 90 3.79 5.57 -15.13
CA PHE A 90 4.97 6.04 -15.86
C PHE A 90 5.46 7.37 -15.29
N THR A 91 6.78 7.48 -15.13
CA THR A 91 7.40 8.63 -14.46
C THR A 91 8.64 9.08 -15.22
N LEU A 92 8.76 10.39 -15.42
CA LEU A 92 9.94 11.04 -15.99
C LEU A 92 10.86 11.52 -14.87
N TYR A 93 12.15 11.26 -14.99
CA TYR A 93 13.18 11.65 -14.03
C TYR A 93 14.26 12.51 -14.70
N ASN A 94 14.84 13.43 -13.93
CA ASN A 94 16.06 14.12 -14.33
C ASN A 94 17.28 13.18 -14.21
N PRO A 95 18.48 13.58 -14.68
CA PRO A 95 19.68 12.73 -14.63
C PRO A 95 20.07 12.23 -13.23
N ALA A 96 19.70 12.95 -12.17
CA ALA A 96 19.99 12.57 -10.79
C ALA A 96 19.01 11.55 -10.19
N GLY A 97 18.02 11.11 -10.98
CA GLY A 97 16.99 10.16 -10.56
C GLY A 97 15.87 10.78 -9.73
N ASP A 98 15.66 12.11 -9.83
CA ASP A 98 14.54 12.78 -9.18
C ASP A 98 13.38 12.97 -10.15
N CYS A 99 12.17 12.64 -9.70
CA CYS A 99 10.95 12.72 -10.49
C CYS A 99 10.66 14.16 -10.90
N VAL A 100 10.40 14.36 -12.19
CA VAL A 100 9.99 15.63 -12.81
C VAL A 100 8.47 15.73 -12.84
N ALA A 101 7.82 14.66 -13.32
CA ALA A 101 6.38 14.49 -13.42
C ALA A 101 6.02 13.00 -13.57
N THR A 102 4.76 12.65 -13.30
CA THR A 102 4.25 11.28 -13.38
C THR A 102 2.84 11.22 -13.97
N SER A 103 2.45 10.05 -14.51
CA SER A 103 1.03 9.68 -14.66
C SER A 103 0.39 9.46 -13.28
N THR A 104 -0.93 9.26 -13.25
CA THR A 104 -1.61 8.68 -12.08
C THR A 104 -1.49 7.14 -12.08
N GLY A 105 -2.30 6.43 -11.28
CA GLY A 105 -2.19 4.99 -11.01
C GLY A 105 -1.38 4.69 -9.73
N ILE A 106 -0.58 3.62 -9.74
CA ILE A 106 0.27 3.16 -8.62
C ILE A 106 1.49 4.06 -8.37
N ILE A 107 1.26 5.34 -8.07
CA ILE A 107 2.29 6.37 -8.02
C ILE A 107 3.26 6.26 -6.83
N ILE A 108 3.11 5.27 -5.94
CA ILE A 108 4.16 4.93 -4.95
C ILE A 108 5.51 4.67 -5.65
N HIS A 109 5.47 4.18 -6.89
CA HIS A 109 6.65 3.83 -7.65
C HIS A 109 7.42 5.02 -8.21
N VAL A 110 6.87 6.24 -8.12
CA VAL A 110 7.65 7.47 -8.30
C VAL A 110 8.91 7.42 -7.45
N GLY A 111 8.76 7.09 -6.16
CA GLY A 111 9.89 6.98 -5.24
C GLY A 111 10.72 5.71 -5.46
N THR A 112 10.09 4.56 -5.72
CA THR A 112 10.83 3.28 -5.84
C THR A 112 11.72 3.20 -7.09
N MET A 113 11.24 3.64 -8.25
CA MET A 113 12.05 3.67 -9.47
C MET A 113 13.13 4.76 -9.37
N GLY A 114 12.82 5.89 -8.72
CA GLY A 114 13.81 6.91 -8.39
C GLY A 114 14.93 6.37 -7.48
N ALA A 115 14.59 5.55 -6.48
CA ALA A 115 15.57 4.89 -5.62
C ALA A 115 16.41 3.86 -6.38
N ALA A 116 15.83 3.09 -7.30
CA ALA A 116 16.57 2.20 -8.18
C ALA A 116 17.56 2.95 -9.09
N ILE A 117 17.15 4.08 -9.69
CA ILE A 117 18.06 4.96 -10.45
C ILE A 117 19.18 5.48 -9.54
N LYS A 118 18.86 5.96 -8.34
CA LYS A 118 19.83 6.45 -7.36
C LYS A 118 20.79 5.36 -6.89
N TYR A 119 20.34 4.12 -6.80
CA TYR A 119 21.17 2.96 -6.48
C TYR A 119 22.17 2.67 -7.62
N MET A 120 21.72 2.67 -8.87
CA MET A 120 22.62 2.56 -10.03
C MET A 120 23.68 3.68 -10.02
N ILE A 121 23.28 4.91 -9.73
CA ILE A 121 24.17 6.08 -9.63
C ILE A 121 25.23 5.88 -8.53
N GLN A 122 24.83 5.44 -7.34
CA GLN A 122 25.74 5.30 -6.19
C GLN A 122 26.71 4.13 -6.30
N ASN A 123 26.35 3.11 -7.09
CA ASN A 123 27.13 1.89 -7.24
C ASN A 123 27.81 1.79 -8.61
N ASP A 124 28.08 2.94 -9.25
CA ASP A 124 28.92 3.04 -10.44
C ASP A 124 28.46 2.18 -11.63
N TRP A 125 27.13 2.08 -11.85
CA TRP A 125 26.58 1.48 -13.07
C TRP A 125 27.06 2.20 -14.34
N GLU A 126 27.46 3.48 -14.22
CA GLU A 126 28.09 4.27 -15.28
C GLU A 126 29.36 3.60 -15.83
N SER A 127 30.18 2.99 -14.97
CA SER A 127 31.38 2.27 -15.38
C SER A 127 31.09 0.82 -15.76
N ASN A 128 30.24 0.12 -14.99
CA ASN A 128 29.90 -1.28 -15.24
C ASN A 128 28.50 -1.59 -14.69
N PRO A 129 27.52 -2.01 -15.52
CA PRO A 129 27.62 -2.48 -16.92
C PRO A 129 27.68 -1.38 -17.98
N GLY A 130 27.83 -0.12 -17.57
CA GLY A 130 27.70 1.04 -18.43
C GLY A 130 26.25 1.44 -18.67
N ILE A 131 26.03 2.69 -19.06
CA ILE A 131 24.73 3.24 -19.43
C ILE A 131 24.85 3.85 -20.83
N ALA A 132 24.13 3.31 -21.80
CA ALA A 132 24.14 3.77 -23.19
C ALA A 132 22.73 4.06 -23.71
N ASP A 133 22.66 4.83 -24.79
CA ASP A 133 21.40 5.05 -25.50
C ASP A 133 20.85 3.73 -26.04
N GLY A 134 19.53 3.55 -25.91
CA GLY A 134 18.83 2.31 -26.23
C GLY A 134 19.03 1.15 -25.23
N ASP A 135 19.74 1.35 -24.12
CA ASP A 135 19.75 0.37 -23.03
C ASP A 135 18.39 0.32 -22.32
N MET A 136 18.04 -0.85 -21.78
CA MET A 136 16.87 -1.04 -20.92
C MET A 136 17.30 -1.76 -19.65
N PHE A 137 16.82 -1.27 -18.50
CA PHE A 137 17.06 -1.88 -17.19
C PHE A 137 15.75 -2.39 -16.60
N THR A 138 15.80 -3.55 -15.92
CA THR A 138 14.68 -4.09 -15.16
C THR A 138 15.03 -4.18 -13.69
N ASN A 139 14.10 -3.83 -12.82
CA ASN A 139 14.29 -3.90 -11.37
C ASN A 139 12.98 -4.22 -10.66
N ASN A 140 13.05 -5.08 -9.64
CA ASN A 140 11.98 -5.23 -8.65
C ASN A 140 12.51 -5.44 -7.22
N ASP A 141 13.81 -5.24 -6.99
CA ASP A 141 14.45 -5.59 -5.72
C ASP A 141 13.98 -4.69 -4.55
N CYS A 142 13.30 -5.30 -3.58
CA CYS A 142 12.82 -4.63 -2.37
C CYS A 142 13.96 -4.11 -1.48
N GLN A 143 15.16 -4.71 -1.54
CA GLN A 143 16.34 -4.23 -0.80
C GLN A 143 16.88 -2.91 -1.38
N VAL A 144 16.50 -2.59 -2.63
CA VAL A 144 16.82 -1.33 -3.32
C VAL A 144 15.69 -0.30 -3.16
N GLY A 145 14.61 -0.66 -2.45
CA GLY A 145 13.52 0.26 -2.11
C GLY A 145 12.20 0.02 -2.82
N ASN A 146 12.06 -1.08 -3.58
CA ASN A 146 10.78 -1.47 -4.14
C ASN A 146 9.76 -1.86 -3.05
N VAL A 147 8.47 -1.87 -3.39
CA VAL A 147 7.40 -2.28 -2.47
C VAL A 147 7.46 -3.79 -2.25
N HIS A 148 7.25 -4.54 -3.33
CA HIS A 148 7.26 -6.00 -3.33
C HIS A 148 7.66 -6.54 -4.71
N PRO A 149 7.98 -7.83 -4.84
CA PRO A 149 8.56 -8.37 -6.07
C PRO A 149 7.64 -8.30 -7.29
N CYS A 150 6.32 -8.29 -7.11
CA CYS A 150 5.36 -8.27 -8.23
C CYS A 150 5.23 -6.91 -8.92
N ASP A 151 5.77 -5.85 -8.34
CA ASP A 151 5.86 -4.56 -9.01
C ASP A 151 7.17 -4.48 -9.80
N ILE A 152 7.11 -4.66 -11.12
CA ILE A 152 8.29 -4.72 -11.99
C ILE A 152 8.53 -3.37 -12.68
N ALA A 153 9.70 -2.77 -12.44
CA ALA A 153 10.16 -1.58 -13.14
C ALA A 153 10.88 -1.92 -14.44
N THR A 154 10.59 -1.18 -15.51
CA THR A 154 11.47 -1.00 -16.67
C THR A 154 11.97 0.45 -16.67
N ILE A 155 13.28 0.65 -16.69
CA ILE A 155 13.94 1.96 -16.62
C ILE A 155 14.78 2.15 -17.88
N VAL A 156 14.54 3.24 -18.60
CA VAL A 156 15.22 3.57 -19.87
C VAL A 156 15.90 4.94 -19.73
N PRO A 157 17.22 5.04 -19.97
CA PRO A 157 17.91 6.33 -20.06
C PRO A 157 17.48 7.09 -21.32
N ILE A 158 17.37 8.40 -21.22
CA ILE A 158 16.98 9.29 -22.32
C ILE A 158 18.19 10.13 -22.71
N PHE A 159 18.68 9.93 -23.93
CA PHE A 159 19.81 10.68 -24.48
C PHE A 159 19.37 11.73 -25.51
N TYR A 160 20.10 12.85 -25.56
CA TYR A 160 20.00 13.87 -26.59
C TYR A 160 21.38 14.49 -26.82
N ASP A 161 21.81 14.60 -28.09
CA ASP A 161 23.17 14.97 -28.49
C ASP A 161 24.27 14.10 -27.83
N GLY A 162 23.98 12.80 -27.68
CA GLY A 162 24.91 11.84 -27.09
C GLY A 162 25.18 12.03 -25.58
N LEU A 163 24.34 12.83 -24.89
CA LEU A 163 24.39 13.07 -23.45
C LEU A 163 23.09 12.63 -22.79
N LEU A 164 23.18 12.10 -21.56
CA LEU A 164 22.05 11.71 -20.75
C LEU A 164 21.29 12.96 -20.29
N ARG A 165 20.01 13.06 -20.64
CA ARG A 165 19.12 14.16 -20.23
C ARG A 165 18.11 13.75 -19.17
N GLY A 166 17.91 12.46 -18.94
CA GLY A 166 17.02 11.97 -17.90
C GLY A 166 16.77 10.48 -18.00
N TRP A 167 15.76 10.01 -17.29
CA TRP A 167 15.31 8.63 -17.29
C TRP A 167 13.80 8.59 -17.40
N VAL A 168 13.27 7.50 -17.96
CA VAL A 168 11.86 7.14 -17.79
C VAL A 168 11.76 5.81 -17.09
N GLY A 169 10.90 5.75 -16.08
CA GLY A 169 10.48 4.52 -15.42
C GLY A 169 9.05 4.17 -15.80
N GLY A 170 8.81 2.91 -16.16
CA GLY A 170 7.49 2.31 -16.31
C GLY A 170 7.34 1.16 -15.33
N MET A 171 6.22 1.11 -14.63
CA MET A 171 5.91 0.10 -13.63
C MET A 171 4.60 -0.59 -13.98
N THR A 172 4.52 -1.90 -13.78
CA THR A 172 3.25 -2.65 -13.77
C THR A 172 3.27 -3.64 -12.62
N HIS A 173 2.13 -3.82 -11.97
CA HIS A 173 1.91 -4.97 -11.11
C HIS A 173 1.68 -6.23 -11.95
N VAL A 174 2.50 -7.25 -11.77
CA VAL A 174 2.35 -8.56 -12.44
C VAL A 174 1.62 -9.55 -11.51
N ILE A 175 0.93 -10.54 -12.07
CA ILE A 175 0.10 -11.48 -11.30
C ILE A 175 0.91 -12.33 -10.31
N ASP A 176 2.10 -12.79 -10.72
CA ASP A 176 2.95 -13.70 -9.95
C ASP A 176 4.42 -13.53 -10.35
N THR A 177 5.32 -13.77 -9.39
CA THR A 177 6.77 -13.74 -9.58
C THR A 177 7.46 -15.05 -9.22
N GLY A 178 6.71 -16.16 -9.12
CA GLY A 178 7.27 -17.47 -8.80
C GLY A 178 7.65 -17.61 -7.33
N ALA A 179 6.95 -16.91 -6.44
CA ALA A 179 7.07 -17.13 -5.00
C ALA A 179 6.56 -18.53 -4.62
N VAL A 180 6.82 -18.97 -3.38
CA VAL A 180 6.31 -20.25 -2.86
C VAL A 180 4.79 -20.29 -3.00
N GLY A 181 4.08 -19.31 -2.44
CA GLY A 181 2.64 -19.19 -2.62
C GLY A 181 2.25 -18.74 -4.04
N PRO A 182 1.18 -19.31 -4.65
CA PRO A 182 0.72 -18.92 -5.98
C PRO A 182 -0.17 -17.66 -5.95
N GLY A 183 0.43 -16.50 -6.15
CA GLY A 183 -0.25 -15.20 -6.15
C GLY A 183 0.75 -14.05 -5.95
N SER A 184 0.29 -12.79 -5.99
CA SER A 184 1.20 -11.66 -5.82
C SER A 184 1.48 -11.35 -4.35
N MET A 185 0.43 -11.23 -3.54
CA MET A 185 0.47 -11.04 -2.07
C MET A 185 0.65 -12.38 -1.34
N SER A 186 1.67 -13.13 -1.75
CA SER A 186 1.82 -14.55 -1.41
C SER A 186 2.20 -14.82 0.05
N ASN A 187 1.74 -15.97 0.56
CA ASN A 187 2.14 -16.56 1.83
C ASN A 187 2.83 -17.91 1.61
N GLY A 188 3.62 -18.36 2.59
CA GLY A 188 4.30 -19.67 2.59
C GLY A 188 5.81 -19.51 2.77
N GLN A 189 6.42 -18.63 1.97
CA GLN A 189 7.78 -18.16 2.24
C GLN A 189 7.81 -17.24 3.46
N ILE A 190 8.95 -17.24 4.15
CA ILE A 190 9.18 -16.42 5.36
C ILE A 190 10.48 -15.60 5.28
N GLN A 191 11.16 -15.69 4.13
CA GLN A 191 12.44 -15.04 3.84
C GLN A 191 12.49 -14.71 2.34
N ARG A 192 13.40 -13.80 1.96
CA ARG A 192 13.72 -13.48 0.56
C ARG A 192 13.91 -14.73 -0.31
N PHE A 193 14.45 -15.80 0.27
CA PHE A 193 14.64 -17.09 -0.40
C PHE A 193 13.30 -17.83 -0.51
N GLY A 194 12.66 -17.72 -1.67
CA GLY A 194 11.31 -18.20 -1.93
C GLY A 194 10.28 -17.08 -2.14
N ASP A 195 10.69 -15.82 -2.06
CA ASP A 195 9.85 -14.62 -2.21
C ASP A 195 9.82 -14.12 -3.66
N GLY A 196 9.77 -15.05 -4.62
CA GLY A 196 9.74 -14.75 -6.05
C GLY A 196 11.08 -14.31 -6.64
N ILE A 197 11.08 -14.07 -7.96
CA ILE A 197 12.26 -13.61 -8.69
C ILE A 197 12.66 -12.20 -8.24
N GLN A 198 13.95 -12.01 -7.94
CA GLN A 198 14.53 -10.75 -7.51
C GLN A 198 15.51 -10.26 -8.56
N ILE A 199 15.22 -9.10 -9.16
CA ILE A 199 15.97 -8.47 -10.25
C ILE A 199 16.50 -7.14 -9.73
N SER A 200 17.82 -7.07 -9.53
CA SER A 200 18.51 -5.88 -9.00
C SER A 200 19.12 -5.06 -10.14
N CYS A 201 18.37 -4.07 -10.65
CA CYS A 201 18.82 -3.12 -11.69
C CYS A 201 19.58 -3.77 -12.87
N ARG A 202 19.09 -4.91 -13.36
CA ARG A 202 19.74 -5.68 -14.44
C ARG A 202 19.58 -4.95 -15.77
N LYS A 203 20.66 -4.83 -16.56
CA LYS A 203 20.55 -4.48 -17.97
C LYS A 203 19.89 -5.64 -18.73
N THR A 204 18.65 -5.45 -19.16
CA THR A 204 17.79 -6.46 -19.78
C THR A 204 17.53 -6.20 -21.25
N GLY A 205 17.98 -5.07 -21.79
CA GLY A 205 17.92 -4.76 -23.21
C GLY A 205 19.04 -3.84 -23.65
N ILE A 206 19.41 -3.94 -24.92
CA ILE A 206 20.43 -3.11 -25.58
C ILE A 206 19.91 -2.77 -26.98
N ASN A 207 20.13 -1.55 -27.45
CA ASN A 207 19.63 -1.06 -28.74
C ASN A 207 18.12 -1.32 -28.90
N ASP A 208 17.34 -0.94 -27.89
CA ASP A 208 15.88 -1.12 -27.81
C ASP A 208 15.39 -2.56 -27.96
N THR A 209 16.29 -3.54 -27.79
CA THR A 209 15.99 -4.96 -27.97
C THR A 209 16.21 -5.73 -26.67
N PRO A 210 15.20 -6.42 -26.13
CA PRO A 210 15.36 -7.25 -24.95
C PRO A 210 16.36 -8.39 -25.18
N LEU A 211 17.17 -8.69 -24.16
CA LEU A 211 18.18 -9.73 -24.20
C LEU A 211 17.54 -11.11 -24.09
N ARG A 212 17.92 -12.01 -25.01
CA ARG A 212 17.27 -13.32 -25.15
C ARG A 212 17.47 -14.24 -23.95
N ASP A 213 18.64 -14.20 -23.32
CA ASP A 213 18.95 -14.94 -22.10
C ASP A 213 18.04 -14.50 -20.95
N TYR A 214 17.85 -13.18 -20.76
CA TYR A 214 16.90 -12.66 -19.80
C TYR A 214 15.47 -13.08 -20.12
N LEU A 215 15.02 -12.97 -21.37
CA LEU A 215 13.67 -13.41 -21.75
C LEU A 215 13.42 -14.89 -21.42
N HIS A 216 14.36 -15.77 -21.78
CA HIS A 216 14.23 -17.20 -21.50
C HIS A 216 14.26 -17.51 -19.99
N GLU A 217 15.05 -16.78 -19.21
CA GLU A 217 15.19 -16.96 -17.76
C GLU A 217 13.97 -16.42 -17.00
N SER A 218 13.54 -15.19 -17.27
CA SER A 218 12.42 -14.58 -16.55
C SER A 218 11.12 -15.34 -16.76
N GLN A 219 10.83 -15.71 -18.01
CA GLN A 219 9.56 -16.34 -18.41
C GLN A 219 9.34 -17.74 -17.80
N ARG A 220 10.40 -18.46 -17.44
CA ARG A 220 10.30 -19.82 -16.86
C ARG A 220 10.31 -19.85 -15.34
N ASN A 221 10.58 -18.72 -14.70
CA ASN A 221 10.65 -18.59 -13.24
C ASN A 221 9.34 -18.11 -12.63
N ILE A 222 8.27 -18.00 -13.43
CA ILE A 222 6.96 -17.48 -13.03
C ILE A 222 5.85 -18.36 -13.61
N ARG A 223 4.65 -18.33 -13.03
CA ARG A 223 3.51 -19.16 -13.46
C ARG A 223 2.77 -18.58 -14.66
N THR A 224 2.49 -17.28 -14.63
CA THR A 224 1.59 -16.58 -15.56
C THR A 224 2.30 -15.98 -16.79
N THR A 225 3.05 -16.81 -17.51
CA THR A 225 4.02 -16.39 -18.55
C THR A 225 3.45 -15.48 -19.64
N LYS A 226 2.25 -15.76 -20.16
CA LYS A 226 1.65 -14.94 -21.22
C LYS A 226 1.35 -13.51 -20.74
N TYR A 227 0.96 -13.37 -19.47
CA TYR A 227 0.67 -12.09 -18.83
C TYR A 227 1.96 -11.30 -18.60
N TRP A 228 2.98 -11.92 -17.98
CA TRP A 228 4.31 -11.33 -17.77
C TRP A 228 4.91 -10.73 -19.06
N ILE A 229 4.83 -11.47 -20.18
CA ILE A 229 5.37 -11.03 -21.48
C ILE A 229 4.67 -9.77 -21.96
N LEU A 230 3.35 -9.69 -21.82
CA LEU A 230 2.57 -8.54 -22.28
C LEU A 230 2.72 -7.34 -21.34
N ASP A 231 2.84 -7.56 -20.04
CA ASP A 231 3.15 -6.52 -19.06
C ASP A 231 4.53 -5.90 -19.32
N GLU A 232 5.53 -6.72 -19.68
CA GLU A 232 6.85 -6.21 -20.09
C GLU A 232 6.77 -5.35 -21.36
N LYS A 233 6.00 -5.76 -22.35
CA LYS A 233 5.78 -4.96 -23.56
C LYS A 233 5.03 -3.66 -23.26
N THR A 234 4.07 -3.68 -22.35
CA THR A 234 3.37 -2.49 -21.85
C THR A 234 4.37 -1.47 -21.30
N ARG A 235 5.28 -1.91 -20.41
CA ARG A 235 6.31 -1.03 -19.82
C ARG A 235 7.26 -0.47 -20.90
N ILE A 236 7.79 -1.31 -21.78
CA ILE A 236 8.71 -0.89 -22.85
C ILE A 236 8.03 0.14 -23.78
N ALA A 237 6.78 -0.13 -24.18
CA ALA A 237 6.04 0.76 -25.06
C ALA A 237 5.87 2.16 -24.44
N GLY A 238 5.41 2.25 -23.19
CA GLY A 238 5.25 3.54 -22.51
C GLY A 238 6.57 4.26 -22.30
N CYS A 239 7.65 3.56 -21.91
CA CYS A 239 8.99 4.14 -21.80
C CYS A 239 9.45 4.76 -23.14
N HIS A 240 9.29 4.04 -24.25
CA HIS A 240 9.69 4.56 -25.56
C HIS A 240 8.82 5.72 -26.05
N MET A 241 7.51 5.72 -25.75
CA MET A 241 6.63 6.85 -26.04
C MET A 241 7.07 8.12 -25.31
N ILE A 242 7.43 7.99 -24.03
CA ILE A 242 7.88 9.14 -23.20
C ILE A 242 9.27 9.61 -23.62
N ARG A 243 10.20 8.69 -23.91
CA ARG A 243 11.52 9.03 -24.46
C ARG A 243 11.37 9.86 -25.72
N LYS A 244 10.55 9.40 -26.66
CA LYS A 244 10.25 10.12 -27.90
C LYS A 244 9.63 11.49 -27.63
N MET A 245 8.63 11.55 -26.75
CA MET A 245 7.98 12.82 -26.37
C MET A 245 8.98 13.82 -25.79
N LEU A 246 9.89 13.39 -24.90
CA LEU A 246 10.89 14.29 -24.33
C LEU A 246 11.86 14.81 -25.41
N THR A 247 12.28 13.95 -26.35
CA THR A 247 13.09 14.37 -27.49
C THR A 247 12.39 15.43 -28.33
N GLU A 248 11.10 15.22 -28.68
CA GLU A 248 10.30 16.20 -29.43
C GLU A 248 10.15 17.53 -28.66
N VAL A 249 9.95 17.48 -27.33
CA VAL A 249 9.90 18.68 -26.48
C VAL A 249 11.25 19.41 -26.47
N ILE A 250 12.37 18.70 -26.43
CA ILE A 250 13.72 19.30 -26.50
C ILE A 250 13.95 19.97 -27.85
N GLU A 251 13.55 19.34 -28.95
CA GLU A 251 13.68 19.89 -30.30
C GLU A 251 12.85 21.18 -30.50
N GLU A 252 11.66 21.25 -29.91
CA GLU A 252 10.76 22.39 -30.01
C GLU A 252 11.11 23.55 -29.06
N GLU A 253 11.45 23.23 -27.80
CA GLU A 253 11.61 24.21 -26.72
C GLU A 253 13.07 24.58 -26.46
N GLY A 254 14.00 23.75 -26.94
CA GLY A 254 15.44 23.88 -26.72
C GLY A 254 15.90 23.17 -25.43
N VAL A 255 17.05 22.49 -25.53
CA VAL A 255 17.63 21.69 -24.43
C VAL A 255 17.85 22.49 -23.15
N GLU A 256 18.30 23.76 -23.24
CA GLU A 256 18.55 24.59 -22.06
C GLU A 256 17.27 24.90 -21.26
N ALA A 257 16.15 25.10 -21.94
CA ALA A 257 14.87 25.39 -21.29
C ALA A 257 14.33 24.14 -20.58
N VAL A 258 14.40 22.99 -21.25
CA VAL A 258 13.97 21.70 -20.68
C VAL A 258 14.85 21.30 -19.49
N GLU A 259 16.17 21.47 -19.58
CA GLU A 259 17.07 21.18 -18.45
C GLU A 259 16.78 22.05 -17.24
N LYS A 260 16.61 23.37 -17.42
CA LYS A 260 16.22 24.26 -16.30
C LYS A 260 14.89 23.85 -15.70
N PHE A 261 13.89 23.57 -16.55
CA PHE A 261 12.57 23.12 -16.12
C PHE A 261 12.64 21.86 -15.25
N MET A 262 13.42 20.84 -15.65
CA MET A 262 13.49 19.56 -14.94
C MET A 262 13.99 19.67 -13.49
N TYR A 263 14.78 20.69 -13.15
CA TYR A 263 15.20 20.93 -11.76
C TYR A 263 14.29 21.95 -11.04
N GLU A 264 13.87 23.01 -11.73
CA GLU A 264 12.99 24.04 -11.13
C GLU A 264 11.61 23.50 -10.77
N VAL A 265 11.05 22.55 -11.52
CA VAL A 265 9.72 21.96 -11.21
C VAL A 265 9.71 21.12 -9.94
N ILE A 266 10.84 20.54 -9.56
CA ILE A 266 10.99 19.78 -8.32
C ILE A 266 10.99 20.75 -7.13
N GLU A 267 11.73 21.86 -7.24
CA GLU A 267 11.69 22.92 -6.24
C GLU A 267 10.29 23.58 -6.17
N ASP A 268 9.60 23.76 -7.30
CA ASP A 268 8.21 24.24 -7.34
C ASP A 268 7.28 23.29 -6.55
N GLY A 269 7.45 21.98 -6.70
CA GLY A 269 6.73 20.96 -5.91
C GLY A 269 7.02 21.05 -4.40
N ARG A 270 8.29 21.23 -4.03
CA ARG A 270 8.71 21.42 -2.62
C ARG A 270 8.04 22.65 -2.01
N ARG A 271 8.05 23.77 -2.74
CA ARG A 271 7.38 25.02 -2.34
C ARG A 271 5.86 24.84 -2.23
N GLY A 272 5.27 24.05 -3.14
CA GLY A 272 3.86 23.68 -3.13
C GLY A 272 3.44 23.04 -1.81
N LEU A 273 4.18 22.01 -1.34
CA LEU A 273 3.92 21.39 -0.05
C LEU A 273 4.02 22.39 1.11
N VAL A 274 5.12 23.16 1.18
CA VAL A 274 5.33 24.13 2.26
C VAL A 274 4.20 25.15 2.33
N LYS A 275 3.74 25.64 1.17
CA LYS A 275 2.59 26.55 1.05
C LYS A 275 1.30 25.88 1.54
N ARG A 276 1.06 24.62 1.14
CA ARG A 276 -0.14 23.86 1.52
C ARG A 276 -0.19 23.57 3.02
N ILE A 277 0.91 23.13 3.63
CA ILE A 277 1.01 22.95 5.09
C ILE A 277 0.70 24.28 5.82
N LYS A 278 1.30 25.40 5.39
CA LYS A 278 1.02 26.72 5.99
C LYS A 278 -0.43 27.17 5.83
N ALA A 279 -1.09 26.77 4.74
CA ALA A 279 -2.46 27.17 4.44
C ALA A 279 -3.49 26.32 5.19
N MET A 280 -3.23 25.02 5.34
CA MET A 280 -4.23 24.01 5.74
C MET A 280 -3.99 23.43 7.14
N CYS A 281 -2.74 23.31 7.59
CA CYS A 281 -2.39 22.66 8.86
C CYS A 281 -2.23 23.65 10.02
N VAL A 282 -2.23 23.16 11.26
CA VAL A 282 -1.95 23.95 12.47
C VAL A 282 -0.59 23.49 13.02
N PRO A 283 0.36 24.42 13.28
CA PRO A 283 1.63 24.04 13.90
C PRO A 283 1.44 23.40 15.28
N GLY A 284 2.23 22.37 15.57
CA GLY A 284 2.12 21.57 16.79
C GLY A 284 2.50 20.11 16.56
N THR A 285 2.33 19.32 17.61
CA THR A 285 2.64 17.89 17.62
C THR A 285 1.38 17.07 17.81
N VAL A 286 1.22 16.04 16.97
CA VAL A 286 0.12 15.07 17.03
C VAL A 286 0.73 13.66 17.10
N LYS A 287 0.34 12.87 18.12
CA LYS A 287 0.72 11.46 18.25
C LYS A 287 -0.39 10.56 17.73
N THR A 288 -0.02 9.53 16.98
CA THR A 288 -0.92 8.53 16.41
C THR A 288 -0.27 7.14 16.50
N VAL A 289 -1.07 6.09 16.33
CA VAL A 289 -0.59 4.70 16.31
C VAL A 289 -1.49 3.84 15.44
N ALA A 290 -0.93 2.79 14.85
CA ALA A 290 -1.66 1.73 14.17
C ALA A 290 -1.08 0.35 14.52
N PHE A 291 -1.90 -0.67 14.27
CA PHE A 291 -1.54 -2.06 14.49
C PHE A 291 -2.14 -2.95 13.39
N VAL A 292 -1.54 -4.12 13.13
CA VAL A 292 -2.18 -5.21 12.36
C VAL A 292 -1.71 -6.59 12.87
N ASP A 293 -2.55 -7.61 12.73
CA ASP A 293 -2.33 -8.96 13.24
C ASP A 293 -1.49 -9.84 12.30
N VAL A 294 -0.66 -10.72 12.87
CA VAL A 294 0.07 -11.78 12.16
C VAL A 294 -0.12 -13.10 12.93
N PRO A 295 -1.21 -13.84 12.69
CA PRO A 295 -1.57 -15.05 13.44
C PRO A 295 -0.90 -16.32 12.86
N TYR A 296 0.43 -16.36 12.82
CA TYR A 296 1.19 -17.47 12.20
C TYR A 296 1.24 -18.74 13.06
N SER A 297 0.75 -18.71 14.31
CA SER A 297 0.66 -19.92 15.13
C SER A 297 -0.41 -20.90 14.61
N HIS A 298 -1.43 -20.40 13.91
CA HIS A 298 -2.57 -21.18 13.44
C HIS A 298 -2.15 -22.38 12.57
N PRO A 299 -2.79 -23.55 12.68
CA PRO A 299 -2.46 -24.73 11.88
C PRO A 299 -2.40 -24.47 10.38
N ASP A 300 -3.40 -23.80 9.80
CA ASP A 300 -3.53 -23.49 8.36
C ASP A 300 -2.51 -22.45 7.80
N VAL A 301 -1.49 -22.09 8.60
CA VAL A 301 -0.32 -21.34 8.13
C VAL A 301 0.88 -22.28 8.09
N HIS A 302 1.08 -22.95 6.95
CA HIS A 302 2.08 -24.00 6.75
C HIS A 302 3.41 -23.41 6.28
N VAL A 303 4.12 -22.73 7.15
CA VAL A 303 5.47 -22.21 6.85
C VAL A 303 6.55 -23.28 7.11
N PRO A 304 7.61 -23.35 6.28
CA PRO A 304 8.62 -24.43 6.37
C PRO A 304 9.57 -24.27 7.56
N SER A 305 9.54 -23.12 8.25
CA SER A 305 10.49 -22.76 9.30
C SER A 305 9.76 -22.60 10.64
N THR A 306 10.09 -23.46 11.60
CA THR A 306 9.45 -23.48 12.94
C THR A 306 9.64 -22.17 13.71
N PHE A 307 10.73 -21.44 13.48
CA PHE A 307 10.98 -20.16 14.13
C PHE A 307 10.04 -19.02 13.66
N ALA A 308 9.26 -19.24 12.59
CA ALA A 308 8.24 -18.30 12.12
C ALA A 308 6.83 -18.61 12.66
N LYS A 309 6.63 -19.77 13.30
CA LYS A 309 5.32 -20.21 13.83
C LYS A 309 5.00 -19.55 15.17
N MET A 310 4.63 -18.27 15.14
CA MET A 310 4.19 -17.52 16.31
C MET A 310 3.22 -16.42 15.93
N ASP A 311 2.35 -16.02 16.87
CA ASP A 311 1.53 -14.84 16.67
C ASP A 311 2.34 -13.58 17.01
N SER A 312 2.23 -12.56 16.16
CA SER A 312 2.84 -11.25 16.40
C SER A 312 1.90 -10.12 15.98
N ILE A 313 2.21 -8.91 16.43
CA ILE A 313 1.43 -7.71 16.16
C ILE A 313 2.40 -6.63 15.64
N MET A 314 2.07 -6.04 14.50
CA MET A 314 2.78 -4.85 14.04
C MET A 314 2.42 -3.66 14.93
N HIS A 315 3.42 -2.88 15.34
CA HIS A 315 3.24 -1.62 16.06
C HIS A 315 3.87 -0.48 15.27
N ALA A 316 3.06 0.54 14.95
CA ALA A 316 3.50 1.72 14.21
C ALA A 316 3.03 3.02 14.86
N PRO A 317 3.68 3.45 15.97
CA PRO A 317 3.48 4.79 16.51
C PRO A 317 4.09 5.83 15.56
N CYS A 318 3.47 7.01 15.48
CA CYS A 318 4.00 8.14 14.76
C CYS A 318 3.76 9.45 15.52
N GLU A 319 4.83 10.21 15.72
CA GLU A 319 4.77 11.60 16.15
C GLU A 319 4.91 12.52 14.93
N ILE A 320 3.84 13.26 14.61
CA ILE A 320 3.80 14.23 13.52
C ILE A 320 4.02 15.62 14.12
N THR A 321 5.09 16.30 13.73
CA THR A 321 5.40 17.66 14.17
C THR A 321 5.32 18.62 12.98
N VAL A 322 4.32 19.51 12.99
CA VAL A 322 4.16 20.59 12.01
C VAL A 322 4.83 21.85 12.55
N LYS A 323 5.82 22.38 11.82
CA LYS A 323 6.59 23.57 12.22
C LYS A 323 5.95 24.84 11.64
N ALA A 324 6.14 25.97 12.32
CA ALA A 324 5.57 27.26 11.89
C ALA A 324 6.10 27.76 10.53
N ASN A 325 7.29 27.33 10.13
CA ASN A 325 7.89 27.65 8.83
C ASN A 325 7.31 26.81 7.67
N GLY A 326 6.34 25.91 7.93
CA GLY A 326 5.69 25.08 6.92
C GLY A 326 6.42 23.79 6.57
N THR A 327 7.54 23.48 7.22
CA THR A 327 8.12 22.13 7.18
C THR A 327 7.49 21.26 8.26
N TRP A 328 7.65 19.96 8.14
CA TRP A 328 7.10 19.00 9.09
C TRP A 328 7.98 17.76 9.20
N ARG A 329 7.77 17.02 10.29
CA ARG A 329 8.53 15.82 10.64
C ARG A 329 7.58 14.68 11.03
N LEU A 330 7.88 13.48 10.56
CA LEU A 330 7.23 12.25 10.97
C LEU A 330 8.27 11.32 11.61
N ASP A 331 8.11 11.05 12.90
CA ASP A 331 9.02 10.21 13.69
C ASP A 331 8.33 8.92 14.10
N PHE A 332 8.91 7.78 13.70
CA PHE A 332 8.38 6.44 13.92
C PHE A 332 9.09 5.69 15.06
N GLU A 333 9.68 6.43 15.99
CA GLU A 333 10.22 5.89 17.24
C GLU A 333 9.23 4.98 17.97
N GLY A 334 9.67 3.78 18.37
CA GLY A 334 8.84 2.79 19.05
C GLY A 334 8.13 1.79 18.13
N CYS A 335 8.35 1.84 16.81
CA CYS A 335 7.90 0.79 15.90
C CYS A 335 8.44 -0.59 16.28
N SER A 336 7.65 -1.64 16.02
CA SER A 336 8.09 -3.03 16.22
C SER A 336 9.17 -3.44 15.21
N ARG A 337 9.86 -4.54 15.51
CA ARG A 337 10.87 -5.14 14.63
C ARG A 337 10.25 -5.77 13.38
N TRP A 338 11.06 -5.93 12.33
CA TRP A 338 10.77 -6.85 11.22
C TRP A 338 10.55 -8.30 11.71
N GLY A 339 9.94 -9.14 10.88
CA GLY A 339 9.59 -10.52 11.23
C GLY A 339 9.72 -11.53 10.09
N TRP A 340 9.55 -12.81 10.42
CA TRP A 340 9.67 -13.94 9.49
C TRP A 340 8.35 -14.22 8.76
N HIS A 341 7.98 -13.26 7.93
CA HIS A 341 6.76 -13.20 7.14
C HIS A 341 6.99 -12.30 5.93
N THR A 342 6.00 -12.18 5.04
CA THR A 342 6.11 -11.41 3.79
C THR A 342 5.74 -9.92 3.94
N TYR A 343 5.49 -9.45 5.16
CA TYR A 343 4.96 -8.10 5.45
C TYR A 343 6.01 -7.04 5.77
N ASN A 344 7.30 -7.36 5.62
CA ASN A 344 8.36 -6.37 5.85
C ASN A 344 8.38 -5.34 4.71
N THR A 345 9.07 -4.23 4.91
CA THR A 345 9.20 -3.20 3.87
C THR A 345 10.60 -2.60 3.84
N ASN A 346 10.78 -1.53 3.06
CA ASN A 346 11.97 -0.70 2.99
C ASN A 346 11.60 0.76 3.26
N PRO A 347 12.50 1.58 3.84
CA PRO A 347 12.22 3.01 4.10
C PRO A 347 11.74 3.76 2.86
N THR A 348 12.24 3.39 1.68
CA THR A 348 11.80 3.93 0.39
C THR A 348 10.32 3.71 0.15
N ALA A 349 9.85 2.46 0.18
CA ALA A 349 8.46 2.12 -0.03
C ALA A 349 7.58 2.78 1.05
N PHE A 350 8.01 2.71 2.32
CA PHE A 350 7.29 3.29 3.44
C PHE A 350 7.06 4.80 3.29
N THR A 351 8.11 5.57 3.02
CA THR A 351 8.03 7.03 2.86
C THR A 351 7.37 7.45 1.55
N SER A 352 7.48 6.64 0.49
CA SER A 352 6.81 6.91 -0.79
C SER A 352 5.31 6.76 -0.67
N GLY A 353 4.79 5.81 0.12
CA GLY A 353 3.35 5.75 0.38
C GLY A 353 2.82 6.88 1.24
N ILE A 354 3.62 7.43 2.17
CA ILE A 354 3.27 8.68 2.85
C ILE A 354 3.20 9.83 1.83
N TRP A 355 4.13 9.88 0.88
CA TRP A 355 4.05 10.84 -0.23
C TRP A 355 2.77 10.64 -1.06
N VAL A 356 2.35 9.40 -1.35
CA VAL A 356 1.06 9.13 -2.03
C VAL A 356 -0.10 9.68 -1.23
N MET A 357 -0.15 9.45 0.09
CA MET A 357 -1.16 10.05 0.98
C MET A 357 -1.17 11.59 0.86
N MET A 358 0.00 12.22 0.79
CA MET A 358 0.08 13.68 0.61
C MET A 358 -0.49 14.13 -0.74
N THR A 359 -0.30 13.37 -1.82
CA THR A 359 -0.91 13.70 -3.13
C THR A 359 -2.43 13.68 -3.11
N GLN A 360 -3.03 12.90 -2.20
CA GLN A 360 -4.49 12.77 -2.10
C GLN A 360 -5.15 13.85 -1.22
N SER A 361 -4.37 14.58 -0.41
CA SER A 361 -4.92 15.56 0.54
C SER A 361 -4.15 16.88 0.58
N LEU A 362 -2.84 16.85 0.76
CA LEU A 362 -2.04 18.08 0.91
C LEU A 362 -1.71 18.76 -0.42
N VAL A 363 -1.31 18.00 -1.43
CA VAL A 363 -0.77 18.55 -2.69
C VAL A 363 -1.50 18.10 -3.97
N PRO A 364 -2.81 17.78 -3.97
CA PRO A 364 -3.50 17.26 -5.16
C PRO A 364 -3.50 18.23 -6.36
N THR A 365 -3.29 19.53 -6.12
CA THR A 365 -3.25 20.56 -7.17
C THR A 365 -1.88 21.21 -7.35
N GLU A 366 -0.85 20.71 -6.68
CA GLU A 366 0.53 21.22 -6.84
C GLU A 366 1.29 20.34 -7.84
N ARG A 367 2.62 20.51 -7.95
CA ARG A 367 3.44 19.61 -8.79
C ARG A 367 3.58 18.25 -8.11
N ILE A 368 3.06 17.21 -8.76
CA ILE A 368 3.19 15.82 -8.30
C ILE A 368 4.53 15.27 -8.78
N ASN A 369 5.53 15.40 -7.92
CA ASN A 369 6.90 14.96 -8.15
C ASN A 369 7.68 14.76 -6.83
N ASP A 370 9.01 14.67 -6.85
CA ASP A 370 9.82 14.44 -5.64
C ASP A 370 9.93 15.67 -4.71
N GLY A 371 9.48 16.85 -5.15
CA GLY A 371 9.56 18.10 -4.37
C GLY A 371 9.01 17.99 -2.94
N PRO A 372 7.75 17.55 -2.73
CA PRO A 372 7.18 17.32 -1.40
C PRO A 372 8.01 16.39 -0.50
N ARG A 373 8.72 15.41 -1.08
CA ARG A 373 9.61 14.52 -0.32
C ARG A 373 10.78 15.30 0.28
N TYR A 374 11.40 16.18 -0.49
CA TYR A 374 12.49 17.07 -0.03
C TYR A 374 12.05 18.11 1.02
N ALA A 375 10.75 18.32 1.24
CA ALA A 375 10.21 19.18 2.30
C ALA A 375 9.69 18.40 3.53
N THR A 376 9.90 17.09 3.58
CA THR A 376 9.43 16.22 4.66
C THR A 376 10.59 15.54 5.36
N GLU A 377 10.67 15.69 6.68
CA GLU A 377 11.64 14.98 7.51
C GLU A 377 11.04 13.64 7.96
N PHE A 378 11.72 12.54 7.66
CA PHE A 378 11.31 11.20 8.09
C PHE A 378 12.37 10.61 9.01
N ARG A 379 11.94 10.04 10.15
CA ARG A 379 12.79 9.20 10.98
C ARG A 379 12.20 7.80 11.13
N CYS A 380 12.90 6.81 10.59
CA CYS A 380 12.53 5.39 10.60
C CYS A 380 13.65 4.59 11.27
N PRO A 381 13.52 4.28 12.58
CA PRO A 381 14.61 3.68 13.34
C PRO A 381 15.13 2.39 12.72
N ALA A 382 16.45 2.26 12.62
CA ALA A 382 17.11 1.04 12.12
C ALA A 382 16.66 -0.22 12.90
N GLY A 383 16.33 -1.28 12.17
CA GLY A 383 15.91 -2.58 12.71
C GLY A 383 14.40 -2.71 12.90
N THR A 384 13.64 -1.64 12.75
CA THR A 384 12.17 -1.71 12.73
C THR A 384 11.66 -2.40 11.46
N TRP A 385 10.38 -2.74 11.41
CA TRP A 385 9.77 -3.28 10.18
C TRP A 385 9.76 -2.27 9.02
N THR A 386 9.81 -0.95 9.31
CA THR A 386 9.89 0.12 8.30
C THR A 386 11.30 0.35 7.77
N ASN A 387 12.33 -0.01 8.57
CA ASN A 387 13.75 0.05 8.19
C ASN A 387 14.50 -1.23 8.63
N PRO A 388 14.23 -2.39 8.03
CA PRO A 388 14.88 -3.63 8.43
C PRO A 388 16.38 -3.58 8.16
N LYS A 389 17.19 -4.09 9.09
CA LYS A 389 18.64 -4.25 8.93
C LYS A 389 19.04 -5.70 8.63
N ASP A 390 18.17 -6.42 7.91
CA ASP A 390 18.40 -7.81 7.55
C ASP A 390 18.00 -8.10 6.10
N ARG A 391 18.99 -8.50 5.29
CA ARG A 391 18.82 -8.80 3.87
C ARG A 391 17.97 -10.05 3.57
N ARG A 392 17.60 -10.83 4.60
CA ARG A 392 16.79 -12.06 4.46
C ARG A 392 15.30 -11.79 4.53
N THR A 393 14.87 -10.58 4.84
CA THR A 393 13.44 -10.20 4.93
C THR A 393 12.69 -10.48 3.63
N ALA A 394 11.46 -11.00 3.75
CA ALA A 394 10.49 -11.15 2.66
C ALA A 394 9.51 -9.98 2.62
N HIS A 395 9.00 -9.69 1.42
CA HIS A 395 8.26 -8.47 1.08
C HIS A 395 7.02 -8.72 0.20
N ALA A 396 6.71 -9.98 -0.20
CA ALA A 396 5.60 -10.26 -1.13
C ALA A 396 4.26 -9.59 -0.79
N ASP A 397 3.94 -9.38 0.49
CA ASP A 397 2.77 -8.57 0.90
C ASP A 397 3.17 -7.47 1.90
N ALA A 398 4.14 -6.65 1.52
CA ALA A 398 4.52 -5.45 2.30
C ALA A 398 3.31 -4.56 2.65
N TRP A 399 2.25 -4.59 1.83
CA TRP A 399 1.05 -3.79 2.02
C TRP A 399 0.38 -4.03 3.37
N HIS A 400 0.37 -5.26 3.88
CA HIS A 400 -0.26 -5.59 5.16
C HIS A 400 0.18 -4.65 6.29
N PHE A 401 1.48 -4.37 6.40
CA PHE A 401 2.00 -3.42 7.39
C PHE A 401 1.93 -1.97 6.92
N LEU A 402 2.27 -1.70 5.65
CA LEU A 402 2.31 -0.36 5.08
C LEU A 402 0.96 0.39 5.20
N VAL A 403 -0.10 -0.20 4.65
CA VAL A 403 -1.43 0.43 4.57
C VAL A 403 -2.05 0.61 5.95
N SER A 404 -1.72 -0.29 6.87
CA SER A 404 -2.16 -0.25 8.25
C SER A 404 -1.55 0.94 8.99
N SER A 405 -0.24 1.15 8.82
CA SER A 405 0.49 2.27 9.40
C SER A 405 -0.03 3.62 8.91
N TRP A 406 -0.16 3.80 7.58
CA TRP A 406 -0.54 5.09 7.00
C TRP A 406 -1.97 5.54 7.32
N SER A 407 -2.88 4.61 7.63
CA SER A 407 -4.24 4.95 8.09
C SER A 407 -4.23 5.86 9.32
N SER A 408 -3.23 5.72 10.19
CA SER A 408 -3.07 6.59 11.37
C SER A 408 -2.66 8.03 11.04
N LEU A 409 -1.90 8.24 9.97
CA LEU A 409 -1.38 9.54 9.58
C LEU A 409 -2.51 10.46 9.08
N TRP A 410 -3.51 9.90 8.40
CA TRP A 410 -4.75 10.60 8.04
C TRP A 410 -5.45 11.20 9.26
N ARG A 411 -5.55 10.45 10.35
CA ARG A 411 -6.14 10.97 11.61
C ARG A 411 -5.31 12.09 12.20
N GLY A 412 -3.99 11.93 12.15
CA GLY A 412 -3.04 12.93 12.64
C GLY A 412 -3.22 14.26 11.94
N ILE A 413 -3.16 14.24 10.60
CA ILE A 413 -3.27 15.46 9.79
C ILE A 413 -4.70 16.02 9.77
N SER A 414 -5.72 15.18 9.78
CA SER A 414 -7.13 15.60 9.83
C SER A 414 -7.48 16.40 11.08
N ARG A 415 -6.82 16.13 12.22
CA ARG A 415 -6.98 16.97 13.41
C ARG A 415 -6.54 18.41 13.17
N THR A 416 -5.53 18.61 12.31
CA THR A 416 -5.05 19.94 11.94
C THR A 416 -6.03 20.66 11.02
N TYR A 417 -6.61 19.96 10.03
CA TYR A 417 -7.65 20.50 9.16
C TYR A 417 -8.89 20.89 9.94
N PHE A 418 -9.36 19.99 10.81
CA PHE A 418 -10.51 20.21 11.67
C PHE A 418 -10.30 21.42 12.60
N ALA A 419 -9.14 21.50 13.26
CA ALA A 419 -8.82 22.62 14.14
C ALA A 419 -8.78 23.97 13.41
N ARG A 420 -8.43 23.97 12.12
CA ARG A 420 -8.38 25.17 11.28
C ARG A 420 -9.70 25.52 10.59
N GLY A 421 -10.63 24.55 10.50
CA GLY A 421 -11.95 24.72 9.90
C GLY A 421 -12.08 24.19 8.46
N TYR A 422 -11.06 23.55 7.89
CA TYR A 422 -11.14 22.89 6.57
C TYR A 422 -11.74 21.49 6.73
N LEU A 423 -13.03 21.45 7.08
CA LEU A 423 -13.75 20.21 7.37
C LEU A 423 -13.89 19.31 6.14
N GLU A 424 -13.87 19.90 4.95
CA GLU A 424 -13.90 19.23 3.66
C GLU A 424 -12.67 18.35 3.39
N GLU A 425 -11.55 18.63 4.03
CA GLU A 425 -10.29 17.89 3.88
C GLU A 425 -10.12 16.79 4.94
N VAL A 426 -10.97 16.78 5.97
CA VAL A 426 -10.91 15.77 7.02
C VAL A 426 -11.29 14.41 6.46
N ASN A 427 -10.45 13.41 6.72
CA ASN A 427 -10.71 12.00 6.44
C ASN A 427 -10.22 11.13 7.60
N ALA A 428 -11.05 10.18 8.07
CA ALA A 428 -10.74 9.32 9.20
C ALA A 428 -9.62 8.29 8.93
N GLY A 429 -9.27 8.04 7.66
CA GLY A 429 -8.19 7.15 7.25
C GLY A 429 -8.58 6.21 6.12
N ASN A 430 -7.59 5.63 5.46
CA ASN A 430 -7.83 4.52 4.53
C ASN A 430 -8.28 3.25 5.28
N SER A 431 -9.04 2.40 4.59
CA SER A 431 -9.30 1.02 4.99
C SER A 431 -8.02 0.18 4.99
N ASN A 432 -8.13 -1.06 5.48
CA ASN A 432 -7.18 -2.11 5.09
C ASN A 432 -7.62 -2.67 3.71
N PRO A 433 -6.91 -2.39 2.60
CA PRO A 433 -7.25 -2.91 1.29
C PRO A 433 -6.83 -4.39 1.22
N CYS A 434 -7.72 -5.24 1.72
CA CYS A 434 -7.74 -6.69 1.57
C CYS A 434 -9.22 -7.15 1.57
N ASN A 435 -9.59 -8.41 1.37
CA ASN A 435 -8.81 -9.62 1.12
C ASN A 435 -8.19 -9.65 -0.29
N TRP A 436 -7.02 -10.29 -0.41
CA TRP A 436 -6.47 -10.69 -1.71
C TRP A 436 -6.87 -12.14 -1.99
N LEU A 437 -7.79 -12.36 -2.93
CA LEU A 437 -8.09 -13.72 -3.43
C LEU A 437 -6.91 -14.20 -4.27
N GLN A 438 -6.31 -15.32 -3.87
CA GLN A 438 -5.13 -15.87 -4.51
C GLN A 438 -5.20 -17.40 -4.60
N GLY A 439 -4.42 -17.96 -5.53
CA GLY A 439 -4.41 -19.38 -5.83
C GLY A 439 -3.65 -19.72 -7.10
N GLY A 440 -3.46 -21.00 -7.38
CA GLY A 440 -2.80 -21.45 -8.59
C GLY A 440 -2.98 -22.93 -8.88
N GLY A 441 -2.53 -23.34 -10.06
CA GLY A 441 -2.76 -24.68 -10.59
C GLY A 441 -2.87 -24.64 -12.11
N VAL A 442 -3.73 -25.47 -12.67
CA VAL A 442 -4.06 -25.48 -14.10
C VAL A 442 -5.42 -24.81 -14.33
N ASN A 443 -5.45 -23.82 -15.22
CA ASN A 443 -6.64 -23.01 -15.51
C ASN A 443 -7.55 -23.61 -16.59
N GLN A 444 -8.59 -22.86 -16.98
CA GLN A 444 -9.57 -23.21 -18.01
C GLN A 444 -8.99 -23.46 -19.41
N ASP A 445 -7.79 -22.94 -19.70
CA ASP A 445 -7.07 -23.10 -20.96
C ASP A 445 -6.12 -24.31 -20.94
N GLY A 446 -5.99 -25.01 -19.80
CA GLY A 446 -5.03 -26.09 -19.62
C GLY A 446 -3.59 -25.61 -19.39
N GLU A 447 -3.40 -24.36 -18.96
CA GLU A 447 -2.08 -23.76 -18.71
C GLU A 447 -1.79 -23.66 -17.20
N VAL A 448 -0.49 -23.76 -16.84
CA VAL A 448 -0.03 -23.41 -15.48
C VAL A 448 -0.37 -21.94 -15.22
N HIS A 449 -0.98 -21.65 -14.07
CA HIS A 449 -1.54 -20.35 -13.80
C HIS A 449 -1.53 -20.00 -12.31
N ALA A 450 -1.67 -18.71 -12.02
CA ALA A 450 -1.94 -18.18 -10.69
C ALA A 450 -2.94 -17.02 -10.81
N VAL A 451 -3.67 -16.74 -9.73
CA VAL A 451 -4.65 -15.66 -9.66
C VAL A 451 -4.30 -14.70 -8.53
N ASN A 452 -4.65 -13.43 -8.73
CA ASN A 452 -4.59 -12.41 -7.69
C ASN A 452 -5.63 -11.33 -8.01
N SER A 453 -6.82 -11.47 -7.44
CA SER A 453 -7.91 -10.54 -7.71
C SER A 453 -7.59 -9.14 -7.18
N PHE A 454 -7.76 -8.12 -8.03
CA PHE A 454 -7.65 -6.70 -7.65
C PHE A 454 -8.97 -6.08 -7.22
N GLU A 455 -9.99 -6.90 -6.93
CA GLU A 455 -11.23 -6.44 -6.30
C GLU A 455 -10.99 -5.54 -5.06
N THR A 456 -9.88 -5.74 -4.35
CA THR A 456 -9.49 -4.91 -3.21
C THR A 456 -9.06 -3.46 -3.54
N ALA A 457 -8.89 -3.10 -4.81
CA ALA A 457 -8.65 -1.73 -5.25
C ALA A 457 -9.88 -0.81 -5.00
N ALA A 458 -11.06 -1.42 -4.81
CA ALA A 458 -12.31 -0.74 -4.52
C ALA A 458 -12.82 -1.03 -3.09
N CYS A 459 -12.03 -0.71 -2.06
CA CYS A 459 -12.48 -0.81 -0.66
C CYS A 459 -13.24 0.44 -0.20
N GLY A 460 -13.89 0.37 0.97
CA GLY A 460 -14.56 1.53 1.55
C GLY A 460 -13.56 2.60 2.04
N THR A 461 -13.89 3.89 1.89
CA THR A 461 -13.02 4.99 2.35
C THR A 461 -13.41 5.50 3.74
N GLY A 462 -12.49 6.17 4.44
CA GLY A 462 -12.81 6.84 5.70
C GLY A 462 -13.87 7.93 5.55
N ALA A 463 -14.68 8.10 6.58
CA ALA A 463 -15.66 9.18 6.66
C ALA A 463 -14.99 10.56 6.77
N CYS A 464 -15.66 11.58 6.25
CA CYS A 464 -15.24 12.97 6.37
C CYS A 464 -15.91 13.66 7.56
N ALA A 465 -15.47 14.86 7.91
CA ALA A 465 -16.15 15.67 8.93
C ALA A 465 -17.51 16.25 8.45
N MET A 466 -17.91 15.99 7.20
CA MET A 466 -19.13 16.55 6.59
C MET A 466 -19.99 15.53 5.83
N LYS A 467 -19.50 14.30 5.62
CA LYS A 467 -20.21 13.26 4.85
C LYS A 467 -19.67 11.87 5.16
N ASP A 468 -20.49 10.87 4.85
CA ASP A 468 -20.08 9.47 4.87
C ASP A 468 -18.90 9.20 3.93
N GLY A 469 -18.14 8.15 4.24
CA GLY A 469 -17.13 7.61 3.34
C GLY A 469 -17.76 6.95 2.11
N LEU A 470 -16.99 6.85 1.04
CA LEU A 470 -17.44 6.22 -0.20
C LEU A 470 -17.41 4.70 -0.04
N ASN A 471 -18.54 4.04 -0.32
CA ASN A 471 -18.61 2.58 -0.36
C ASN A 471 -17.82 2.06 -1.57
N HIS A 472 -17.05 0.97 -1.38
CA HIS A 472 -16.35 0.20 -2.40
C HIS A 472 -15.76 1.03 -3.55
N ALA A 473 -14.77 1.87 -3.22
CA ALA A 473 -14.38 3.01 -4.07
C ALA A 473 -12.87 3.18 -4.31
N ALA A 474 -11.99 2.83 -3.36
CA ALA A 474 -10.57 3.17 -3.49
C ALA A 474 -9.65 2.32 -2.60
N ALA A 475 -8.35 2.41 -2.89
CA ALA A 475 -7.27 1.94 -2.04
C ALA A 475 -6.25 3.08 -1.81
N ILE A 476 -5.45 2.97 -0.73
CA ILE A 476 -4.49 4.04 -0.38
C ILE A 476 -3.39 4.21 -1.45
N TRP A 477 -3.03 3.15 -2.15
CA TRP A 477 -1.96 3.14 -3.13
C TRP A 477 -2.42 3.63 -4.52
N ASN A 478 -3.73 3.59 -4.80
CA ASN A 478 -4.38 4.17 -5.99
C ASN A 478 -5.81 4.65 -5.63
N PRO A 479 -6.07 5.97 -5.63
CA PRO A 479 -7.38 6.52 -5.31
C PRO A 479 -8.40 6.39 -6.45
N GLU A 480 -7.98 6.01 -7.66
CA GLU A 480 -8.85 5.75 -8.82
C GLU A 480 -9.32 4.29 -8.79
N GLY A 481 -9.99 3.90 -7.70
CA GLY A 481 -10.38 2.51 -7.50
C GLY A 481 -11.36 2.00 -8.56
N ASP A 482 -11.06 0.81 -9.05
CA ASP A 482 -11.91 0.01 -9.91
C ASP A 482 -11.98 -1.41 -9.30
N MET A 483 -13.08 -2.09 -9.51
CA MET A 483 -13.29 -3.46 -9.04
C MET A 483 -13.20 -4.47 -10.18
N GLY A 484 -13.15 -4.00 -11.42
CA GLY A 484 -13.18 -4.82 -12.63
C GLY A 484 -14.52 -5.45 -12.92
N ASP A 485 -14.74 -5.82 -14.17
CA ASP A 485 -15.94 -6.51 -14.59
C ASP A 485 -15.85 -8.00 -14.25
N ILE A 486 -16.97 -8.56 -13.74
CA ILE A 486 -17.09 -10.01 -13.47
C ILE A 486 -16.66 -10.82 -14.70
N GLU A 487 -17.16 -10.45 -15.87
CA GLU A 487 -16.91 -11.19 -17.11
C GLU A 487 -15.43 -11.15 -17.50
N ILE A 488 -14.69 -10.08 -17.17
CA ILE A 488 -13.25 -9.97 -17.45
C ILE A 488 -12.45 -10.79 -16.45
N TRP A 489 -12.81 -10.78 -15.16
CA TRP A 489 -12.19 -11.64 -14.15
C TRP A 489 -12.35 -13.12 -14.48
N GLU A 490 -13.53 -13.56 -14.94
CA GLU A 490 -13.78 -14.96 -15.34
C GLU A 490 -12.93 -15.41 -16.55
N LEU A 491 -12.41 -14.48 -17.37
CA LEU A 491 -11.44 -14.83 -18.43
C LEU A 491 -10.06 -15.18 -17.86
N ALA A 492 -9.68 -14.58 -16.74
CA ALA A 492 -8.35 -14.71 -16.14
C ALA A 492 -8.33 -15.66 -14.93
N GLU A 493 -9.48 -16.06 -14.39
CA GLU A 493 -9.59 -16.87 -13.19
C GLU A 493 -10.53 -18.07 -13.45
N PRO A 494 -10.15 -19.31 -13.11
CA PRO A 494 -11.02 -20.48 -13.25
C PRO A 494 -12.07 -20.53 -12.11
N LEU A 495 -12.82 -19.44 -11.96
CA LEU A 495 -13.74 -19.18 -10.84
C LEU A 495 -15.00 -18.49 -11.36
N LEU A 496 -16.19 -19.01 -11.04
CA LEU A 496 -17.47 -18.38 -11.35
C LEU A 496 -17.97 -17.49 -10.22
N TYR A 497 -18.60 -16.36 -10.54
CA TYR A 497 -19.24 -15.48 -9.55
C TYR A 497 -20.62 -16.00 -9.16
N MET A 498 -20.79 -16.34 -7.88
CA MET A 498 -22.07 -16.73 -7.27
C MET A 498 -22.77 -15.54 -6.59
N GLY A 499 -22.06 -14.43 -6.42
CA GLY A 499 -22.58 -13.19 -5.87
C GLY A 499 -21.56 -12.07 -5.90
N ARG A 500 -22.04 -10.83 -6.01
CA ARG A 500 -21.27 -9.59 -5.83
C ARG A 500 -22.19 -8.56 -5.19
N ARG A 501 -21.91 -8.19 -3.94
CA ARG A 501 -22.82 -7.41 -3.10
C ARG A 501 -22.08 -6.48 -2.16
N ILE A 502 -22.67 -5.34 -1.86
CA ILE A 502 -22.18 -4.41 -0.84
C ILE A 502 -22.17 -5.13 0.51
N LYS A 503 -21.09 -4.99 1.29
CA LYS A 503 -20.92 -5.74 2.53
C LYS A 503 -21.51 -4.95 3.70
N THR A 504 -22.72 -5.34 4.11
CA THR A 504 -23.46 -4.77 5.23
C THR A 504 -22.60 -4.67 6.51
N ASN A 505 -22.73 -3.57 7.26
CA ASN A 505 -22.08 -3.33 8.55
C ASN A 505 -20.53 -3.33 8.56
N THR A 506 -19.88 -3.08 7.42
CA THR A 506 -18.40 -3.03 7.35
C THR A 506 -17.78 -1.68 7.55
N GLY A 507 -18.49 -0.61 7.19
CA GLY A 507 -18.04 0.76 7.40
C GLY A 507 -18.12 1.13 8.87
N GLY A 508 -17.09 1.80 9.38
CA GLY A 508 -17.02 2.19 10.77
C GLY A 508 -18.15 3.12 11.17
N TYR A 509 -18.77 2.83 12.30
CA TYR A 509 -19.90 3.61 12.79
C TYR A 509 -19.47 5.01 13.21
N GLY A 510 -20.27 6.02 12.91
CA GLY A 510 -20.03 7.39 13.32
C GLY A 510 -21.23 8.29 13.04
N LYS A 511 -21.13 9.56 13.44
CA LYS A 511 -22.01 10.61 12.91
C LYS A 511 -22.07 10.53 11.39
N TYR A 512 -20.89 10.42 10.78
CA TYR A 512 -20.73 9.97 9.41
C TYR A 512 -20.12 8.57 9.41
N ARG A 513 -20.76 7.67 8.67
CA ARG A 513 -20.35 6.26 8.54
C ARG A 513 -19.17 6.17 7.59
N GLY A 514 -18.21 5.31 7.89
CA GLY A 514 -17.19 4.94 6.91
C GLY A 514 -17.80 4.25 5.69
N GLY A 515 -17.13 4.28 4.56
CA GLY A 515 -17.55 3.55 3.37
C GLY A 515 -17.63 2.05 3.65
N LEU A 516 -18.69 1.40 3.18
CA LEU A 516 -18.78 -0.06 3.21
C LEU A 516 -17.80 -0.67 2.22
N GLY A 517 -17.27 -1.83 2.55
CA GLY A 517 -16.66 -2.70 1.56
C GLY A 517 -17.72 -3.43 0.75
N TYR A 518 -17.30 -4.51 0.09
CA TYR A 518 -18.17 -5.40 -0.66
C TYR A 518 -17.66 -6.83 -0.55
N GLU A 519 -18.41 -7.78 -1.09
CA GLU A 519 -18.02 -9.19 -1.08
C GLU A 519 -18.41 -9.88 -2.38
N THR A 520 -17.62 -10.89 -2.73
CA THR A 520 -17.89 -11.78 -3.85
C THR A 520 -17.75 -13.24 -3.43
N LEU A 521 -18.78 -14.03 -3.73
CA LEU A 521 -18.74 -15.48 -3.52
C LEU A 521 -18.30 -16.13 -4.83
N ARG A 522 -17.23 -16.92 -4.77
CA ARG A 522 -16.61 -17.56 -5.93
C ARG A 522 -16.78 -19.06 -5.83
N MET A 523 -17.13 -19.71 -6.94
CA MET A 523 -17.13 -21.16 -7.07
C MET A 523 -16.00 -21.58 -8.00
N VAL A 524 -15.17 -22.53 -7.58
CA VAL A 524 -14.09 -23.07 -8.41
C VAL A 524 -14.68 -23.81 -9.61
N TRP A 525 -14.20 -23.48 -10.81
CA TRP A 525 -14.79 -23.97 -12.06
C TRP A 525 -13.78 -24.08 -13.21
N ASN A 526 -13.77 -25.25 -13.85
CA ASN A 526 -12.88 -25.59 -14.94
C ASN A 526 -11.38 -25.42 -14.59
N SER A 527 -11.00 -25.80 -13.36
CA SER A 527 -9.61 -25.88 -12.91
C SER A 527 -9.15 -27.34 -12.79
N ALA A 528 -7.83 -27.55 -12.74
CA ALA A 528 -7.22 -28.82 -12.33
C ALA A 528 -5.99 -28.56 -11.44
N ASP A 529 -5.70 -29.47 -10.51
CA ASP A 529 -4.60 -29.36 -9.55
C ASP A 529 -4.56 -27.97 -8.87
N TRP A 530 -5.71 -27.52 -8.36
CA TRP A 530 -5.95 -26.13 -7.95
C TRP A 530 -5.81 -25.93 -6.44
N THR A 531 -5.17 -24.82 -6.05
CA THR A 531 -5.08 -24.37 -4.67
C THR A 531 -5.52 -22.92 -4.52
N MET A 532 -6.00 -22.55 -3.32
CA MET A 532 -6.34 -21.16 -2.97
C MET A 532 -5.93 -20.84 -1.53
N PHE A 533 -5.83 -19.55 -1.20
CA PHE A 533 -5.59 -19.07 0.16
C PHE A 533 -6.09 -17.64 0.38
N PHE A 534 -6.18 -17.26 1.65
CA PHE A 534 -6.60 -15.95 2.14
C PHE A 534 -5.40 -15.11 2.58
N MET A 535 -5.48 -13.80 2.30
CA MET A 535 -4.54 -12.81 2.82
C MET A 535 -5.24 -11.50 3.15
N GLY A 536 -5.27 -11.15 4.44
CA GLY A 536 -5.80 -9.90 4.95
C GLY A 536 -5.89 -9.85 6.47
N ASN A 537 -6.27 -8.70 7.05
CA ASN A 537 -6.44 -8.57 8.50
C ASN A 537 -7.64 -9.37 9.02
N GLY A 538 -7.46 -10.04 10.16
CA GLY A 538 -8.50 -10.90 10.76
C GLY A 538 -8.84 -10.49 12.17
N TYR A 539 -7.88 -10.57 13.09
CA TYR A 539 -8.11 -10.35 14.51
C TYR A 539 -8.14 -8.88 14.91
N MET A 540 -7.67 -7.97 14.05
CA MET A 540 -7.48 -6.59 14.46
C MET A 540 -7.78 -5.57 13.36
N ASN A 541 -8.25 -4.40 13.78
CA ASN A 541 -8.45 -3.25 12.91
C ASN A 541 -7.16 -2.44 12.78
N SER A 542 -6.78 -2.11 11.56
CA SER A 542 -5.69 -1.18 11.29
C SER A 542 -6.16 0.28 11.24
N ASP A 543 -7.35 0.53 10.73
CA ASP A 543 -8.00 1.84 10.75
C ASP A 543 -8.76 2.07 12.05
N TRP A 544 -8.76 3.31 12.54
CA TRP A 544 -9.61 3.73 13.66
C TRP A 544 -10.51 4.87 13.21
N GLY A 545 -11.69 4.98 13.82
CA GLY A 545 -12.52 6.15 13.63
C GLY A 545 -11.90 7.42 14.22
N LEU A 546 -12.44 8.57 13.81
CA LEU A 546 -11.94 9.88 14.21
C LEU A 546 -13.00 10.63 15.03
N MET A 547 -12.55 11.30 16.11
CA MET A 547 -13.38 12.20 16.93
C MET A 547 -14.71 11.59 17.43
N GLY A 548 -14.70 10.30 17.78
CA GLY A 548 -15.85 9.57 18.30
C GLY A 548 -16.36 8.45 17.39
N GLY A 549 -15.88 8.40 16.14
CA GLY A 549 -16.17 7.30 15.22
C GLY A 549 -15.46 6.00 15.61
N TYR A 550 -15.98 4.88 15.11
CA TYR A 550 -15.45 3.54 15.30
C TYR A 550 -14.60 3.09 14.09
N PRO A 551 -13.68 2.13 14.29
CA PRO A 551 -13.05 1.37 13.21
C PRO A 551 -14.06 0.74 12.25
N SER A 552 -13.61 0.40 11.05
CA SER A 552 -14.28 -0.54 10.14
C SER A 552 -14.44 -1.94 10.77
N ALA A 553 -15.13 -2.86 10.09
CA ALA A 553 -15.15 -4.26 10.50
C ALA A 553 -13.83 -4.98 10.14
N THR A 554 -13.42 -5.94 10.96
CA THR A 554 -12.30 -6.84 10.65
C THR A 554 -12.71 -7.96 9.70
N GLY A 555 -11.72 -8.67 9.14
CA GLY A 555 -11.93 -9.81 8.24
C GLY A 555 -12.42 -11.09 8.93
N TYR A 556 -12.97 -12.02 8.15
CA TYR A 556 -13.14 -13.42 8.52
C TYR A 556 -12.98 -14.29 7.26
N ARG A 557 -12.68 -15.57 7.45
CA ARG A 557 -12.57 -16.57 6.39
C ARG A 557 -13.91 -17.27 6.20
N PHE A 558 -14.27 -17.54 4.96
CA PHE A 558 -15.28 -18.54 4.60
C PHE A 558 -14.80 -19.29 3.36
N GLU A 559 -14.64 -20.61 3.51
CA GLU A 559 -14.45 -21.56 2.42
C GLU A 559 -15.29 -22.81 2.67
N ALA A 560 -15.70 -23.48 1.59
CA ALA A 560 -16.45 -24.72 1.67
C ALA A 560 -15.95 -25.74 0.64
N HIS A 561 -15.62 -26.93 1.12
CA HIS A 561 -15.17 -28.07 0.32
C HIS A 561 -16.23 -29.16 0.26
N ASN A 562 -16.17 -30.03 -0.75
CA ASN A 562 -17.11 -31.14 -0.93
C ASN A 562 -18.57 -30.66 -0.90
N THR A 563 -18.83 -29.54 -1.59
CA THR A 563 -20.06 -28.75 -1.41
C THR A 563 -21.33 -29.44 -1.90
N GLY A 564 -21.21 -30.49 -2.72
CA GLY A 564 -22.33 -31.17 -3.37
C GLY A 564 -23.11 -30.28 -4.34
N LEU A 565 -22.52 -29.15 -4.79
CA LEU A 565 -23.23 -28.19 -5.63
C LEU A 565 -23.59 -28.77 -6.99
N LYS A 566 -22.79 -29.68 -7.55
CA LYS A 566 -23.09 -30.32 -8.83
C LYS A 566 -24.41 -31.08 -8.79
N GLU A 567 -24.62 -31.92 -7.77
CA GLU A 567 -25.87 -32.67 -7.57
C GLU A 567 -27.03 -31.72 -7.29
N ARG A 568 -26.81 -30.70 -6.44
CA ARG A 568 -27.85 -29.72 -6.11
C ARG A 568 -28.32 -28.91 -7.32
N ILE A 569 -27.39 -28.51 -8.19
CA ILE A 569 -27.70 -27.83 -9.45
C ILE A 569 -28.52 -28.75 -10.34
N ALA A 570 -28.10 -30.01 -10.51
CA ALA A 570 -28.82 -30.99 -11.34
C ALA A 570 -30.24 -31.27 -10.85
N GLU A 571 -30.46 -31.21 -9.54
CA GLU A 571 -31.76 -31.44 -8.89
C GLU A 571 -32.61 -30.17 -8.74
N GLY A 572 -32.11 -28.99 -9.15
CA GLY A 572 -32.81 -27.72 -9.00
C GLY A 572 -33.01 -27.29 -7.54
N LYS A 573 -32.10 -27.69 -6.63
CA LYS A 573 -32.10 -27.27 -5.22
C LYS A 573 -31.55 -25.86 -5.06
N SER A 574 -31.80 -25.25 -3.90
CA SER A 574 -31.24 -23.94 -3.56
C SER A 574 -29.72 -23.96 -3.46
N LEU A 575 -29.07 -22.86 -3.84
CA LEU A 575 -27.62 -22.68 -3.88
C LEU A 575 -27.22 -21.48 -3.00
N PRO A 576 -25.99 -21.45 -2.46
CA PRO A 576 -25.46 -20.27 -1.81
C PRO A 576 -25.19 -19.19 -2.88
N LEU A 577 -25.97 -18.11 -2.85
CA LEU A 577 -25.91 -17.02 -3.82
C LEU A 577 -25.91 -15.67 -3.10
N GLY A 578 -25.30 -14.66 -3.73
CA GLY A 578 -25.41 -13.28 -3.27
C GLY A 578 -24.43 -12.92 -2.15
N GLN A 579 -24.96 -12.71 -0.92
CA GLN A 579 -24.23 -12.07 0.18
C GLN A 579 -24.26 -12.92 1.46
N ASP A 580 -23.18 -12.84 2.22
CA ASP A 580 -23.06 -13.37 3.59
C ASP A 580 -23.41 -12.25 4.57
N ARG A 581 -24.64 -11.72 4.45
CA ARG A 581 -25.07 -10.46 5.08
C ARG A 581 -24.82 -10.44 6.59
N ASP A 582 -25.26 -11.50 7.26
CA ASP A 582 -25.02 -11.74 8.67
C ASP A 582 -24.23 -13.05 8.80
N PRO A 583 -22.90 -12.98 8.98
CA PRO A 583 -22.06 -14.17 9.04
C PRO A 583 -22.36 -15.06 10.27
N SER A 584 -23.12 -14.57 11.26
CA SER A 584 -23.53 -15.38 12.41
C SER A 584 -24.66 -16.36 12.09
N LEU A 585 -25.45 -16.11 11.04
CA LEU A 585 -26.58 -16.95 10.66
C LEU A 585 -26.20 -18.13 9.76
N CYS A 586 -24.96 -18.13 9.25
CA CYS A 586 -24.41 -19.22 8.42
C CYS A 586 -25.37 -19.61 7.28
N GLU A 587 -25.84 -18.62 6.52
CA GLU A 587 -26.88 -18.84 5.50
C GLU A 587 -26.36 -19.71 4.34
N TYR A 588 -25.12 -19.51 3.90
CA TYR A 588 -24.55 -20.30 2.80
C TYR A 588 -24.54 -21.80 3.11
N GLU A 589 -24.23 -22.16 4.34
CA GLU A 589 -24.13 -23.54 4.82
C GLU A 589 -25.45 -24.29 4.72
N LYS A 590 -26.59 -23.60 4.81
CA LYS A 590 -27.94 -24.19 4.64
C LYS A 590 -28.20 -24.64 3.20
N HIS A 591 -27.36 -24.20 2.26
CA HIS A 591 -27.46 -24.48 0.84
C HIS A 591 -26.36 -25.41 0.32
N LEU A 592 -25.64 -26.10 1.21
CA LEU A 592 -24.61 -27.07 0.87
C LEU A 592 -25.11 -28.53 0.98
N GLY A 593 -24.32 -29.46 0.45
CA GLY A 593 -24.50 -30.89 0.63
C GLY A 593 -24.20 -31.35 2.07
N PRO A 594 -24.71 -32.51 2.50
CA PRO A 594 -24.51 -33.02 3.87
C PRO A 594 -23.06 -33.38 4.18
N ASP A 595 -22.23 -33.63 3.17
CA ASP A 595 -20.82 -33.98 3.30
C ASP A 595 -19.88 -32.76 3.17
N ALA A 596 -20.44 -31.56 3.07
CA ALA A 596 -19.66 -30.34 2.91
C ALA A 596 -18.82 -30.05 4.16
N VAL A 597 -17.58 -29.63 3.94
CA VAL A 597 -16.64 -29.22 4.99
C VAL A 597 -16.44 -27.73 4.89
N VAL A 598 -16.88 -26.98 5.90
CA VAL A 598 -16.84 -25.52 5.91
C VAL A 598 -15.79 -25.05 6.91
N LYS A 599 -14.90 -24.14 6.49
CA LYS A 599 -14.05 -23.38 7.41
C LYS A 599 -14.55 -21.94 7.47
N ARG A 600 -15.04 -21.56 8.65
CA ARG A 600 -15.53 -20.21 8.96
C ARG A 600 -14.96 -19.76 10.29
N ASP A 601 -14.00 -18.85 10.25
CA ASP A 601 -13.27 -18.39 11.42
C ASP A 601 -12.58 -17.04 11.17
N LYS A 602 -11.73 -16.61 12.11
CA LYS A 602 -11.00 -15.34 12.04
C LYS A 602 -9.64 -15.47 11.34
N GLN A 603 -9.25 -16.66 10.87
CA GLN A 603 -7.96 -16.90 10.25
C GLN A 603 -7.96 -16.39 8.80
N CYS A 604 -7.73 -15.08 8.63
CA CYS A 604 -7.72 -14.41 7.32
C CYS A 604 -6.36 -14.49 6.61
N ILE A 605 -5.40 -15.20 7.20
CA ILE A 605 -4.07 -15.42 6.65
C ILE A 605 -3.85 -16.92 6.64
N THR A 606 -3.72 -17.50 5.46
CA THR A 606 -3.52 -18.94 5.26
C THR A 606 -2.43 -19.16 4.22
N THR A 607 -1.85 -20.36 4.23
CA THR A 607 -1.10 -20.88 3.07
C THR A 607 -2.04 -21.62 2.13
N GLU A 608 -1.54 -22.03 0.97
CA GLU A 608 -2.33 -22.76 -0.01
C GLU A 608 -3.02 -24.01 0.57
N ASP A 609 -4.30 -24.18 0.25
CA ASP A 609 -5.07 -25.41 0.48
C ASP A 609 -5.68 -25.87 -0.85
N MET A 610 -6.00 -27.16 -0.95
CA MET A 610 -6.57 -27.75 -2.18
C MET A 610 -8.04 -27.37 -2.34
N PHE A 611 -8.42 -27.02 -3.56
CA PHE A 611 -9.80 -26.72 -3.93
C PHE A 611 -10.21 -27.49 -5.17
N ASP A 612 -11.35 -28.17 -5.09
CA ASP A 612 -11.93 -28.90 -6.21
C ASP A 612 -13.01 -28.08 -6.94
N ASN A 613 -13.31 -28.47 -8.18
CA ASN A 613 -14.42 -27.86 -8.92
C ASN A 613 -15.75 -27.99 -8.15
N GLY A 614 -16.41 -26.86 -7.90
CA GLY A 614 -17.61 -26.76 -7.07
C GLY A 614 -17.34 -26.30 -5.63
N ASP A 615 -16.08 -26.20 -5.20
CA ASP A 615 -15.75 -25.60 -3.90
C ASP A 615 -15.97 -24.09 -3.91
N LEU A 616 -16.17 -23.50 -2.72
CA LEU A 616 -16.51 -22.09 -2.55
C LEU A 616 -15.46 -21.32 -1.79
N TYR A 617 -15.26 -20.07 -2.20
CA TYR A 617 -14.38 -19.10 -1.57
C TYR A 617 -15.11 -17.75 -1.45
N LEU A 618 -15.10 -17.13 -0.26
CA LEU A 618 -15.62 -15.77 -0.07
C LEU A 618 -14.49 -14.74 -0.15
N ASN A 619 -14.50 -13.89 -1.17
CA ASN A 619 -13.65 -12.71 -1.21
C ASN A 619 -14.38 -11.55 -0.52
N TYR A 620 -13.94 -11.21 0.70
CA TYR A 620 -14.49 -10.10 1.48
C TYR A 620 -13.54 -8.90 1.39
N LEU A 621 -14.02 -7.73 0.97
CA LEU A 621 -13.28 -6.48 0.87
C LEU A 621 -13.67 -5.52 2.00
N ARG A 622 -12.69 -4.88 2.66
CA ARG A 622 -12.94 -4.13 3.92
C ARG A 622 -13.64 -2.77 3.71
N GLY A 623 -14.29 -2.30 4.78
CA GLY A 623 -14.82 -0.94 4.89
C GLY A 623 -13.79 0.07 5.40
N GLY A 624 -14.16 1.35 5.42
CA GLY A 624 -13.36 2.44 5.99
C GLY A 624 -13.82 2.88 7.38
N PRO A 625 -13.01 3.68 8.12
CA PRO A 625 -13.34 4.15 9.46
C PRO A 625 -14.42 5.25 9.51
N GLY A 626 -15.15 5.34 10.62
CA GLY A 626 -16.20 6.35 10.85
C GLY A 626 -15.71 7.68 11.45
N PHE A 627 -16.56 8.70 11.44
CA PHE A 627 -16.28 10.03 12.02
C PHE A 627 -17.40 10.48 12.98
N GLY A 628 -17.03 10.99 14.16
CA GLY A 628 -17.97 11.57 15.14
C GLY A 628 -18.78 10.54 15.93
N ASP A 629 -19.42 10.95 17.03
CA ASP A 629 -20.26 10.06 17.86
C ASP A 629 -21.45 9.52 17.02
N PRO A 630 -21.64 8.18 16.93
CA PRO A 630 -22.78 7.60 16.22
C PRO A 630 -24.15 8.13 16.67
N LEU A 631 -24.31 8.53 17.94
CA LEU A 631 -25.59 9.10 18.42
C LEU A 631 -25.93 10.47 17.81
N ASP A 632 -24.98 11.10 17.12
CA ASP A 632 -25.16 12.37 16.41
C ASP A 632 -25.47 12.18 14.91
N ARG A 633 -25.54 10.92 14.41
CA ARG A 633 -25.94 10.65 13.03
C ARG A 633 -27.38 11.13 12.78
N GLU A 634 -27.62 11.67 11.58
CA GLU A 634 -28.95 12.10 11.20
C GLU A 634 -29.91 10.92 11.07
N ILE A 635 -31.13 11.11 11.56
CA ILE A 635 -32.14 10.04 11.62
C ILE A 635 -32.53 9.57 10.22
N ALA A 636 -32.56 10.49 9.24
CA ALA A 636 -32.80 10.17 7.85
C ALA A 636 -31.71 9.26 7.26
N ASP A 637 -30.44 9.48 7.60
CA ASP A 637 -29.33 8.66 7.11
C ASP A 637 -29.34 7.27 7.73
N ILE A 638 -29.77 7.13 8.99
CA ILE A 638 -29.99 5.82 9.63
C ILE A 638 -31.11 5.06 8.90
N GLN A 639 -32.21 5.75 8.55
CA GLN A 639 -33.31 5.15 7.79
C GLN A 639 -32.85 4.68 6.41
N GLU A 640 -32.08 5.52 5.71
CA GLU A 640 -31.55 5.19 4.40
C GLU A 640 -30.61 3.98 4.46
N ASP A 641 -29.69 3.94 5.44
CA ASP A 641 -28.79 2.80 5.61
C ASP A 641 -29.56 1.49 5.87
N LEU A 642 -30.66 1.52 6.63
CA LEU A 642 -31.53 0.35 6.85
C LEU A 642 -32.21 -0.10 5.55
N ASN A 643 -32.78 0.84 4.80
CA ASN A 643 -33.50 0.55 3.55
C ASN A 643 -32.57 0.09 2.42
N GLN A 644 -31.33 0.57 2.39
CA GLN A 644 -30.29 0.14 1.44
C GLN A 644 -29.61 -1.18 1.85
N ASN A 645 -29.99 -1.77 2.99
CA ASN A 645 -29.32 -2.93 3.59
C ASN A 645 -27.83 -2.69 3.92
N PHE A 646 -27.44 -1.45 4.15
CA PHE A 646 -26.09 -1.08 4.61
C PHE A 646 -25.92 -1.32 6.10
N LEU A 647 -27.02 -1.24 6.85
CA LEU A 647 -27.09 -1.41 8.28
C LEU A 647 -28.08 -2.52 8.66
N MET A 648 -27.68 -3.37 9.60
CA MET A 648 -28.52 -4.37 10.25
C MET A 648 -29.34 -3.75 11.39
N GLU A 649 -30.56 -4.24 11.57
CA GLU A 649 -31.54 -3.76 12.57
C GLU A 649 -30.93 -3.71 13.99
N GLU A 650 -30.21 -4.76 14.39
CA GLU A 650 -29.56 -4.85 15.69
C GLU A 650 -28.64 -3.65 15.96
N PHE A 651 -27.84 -3.25 14.96
CA PHE A 651 -26.85 -2.20 15.11
C PHE A 651 -27.45 -0.81 14.97
N ALA A 652 -28.53 -0.66 14.19
CA ALA A 652 -29.33 0.56 14.23
C ALA A 652 -29.82 0.86 15.66
N ILE A 653 -30.32 -0.16 16.35
CA ILE A 653 -30.81 -0.04 17.74
C ILE A 653 -29.65 0.20 18.72
N LYS A 654 -28.62 -0.67 18.69
CA LYS A 654 -27.54 -0.67 19.69
C LYS A 654 -26.57 0.51 19.54
N ILE A 655 -26.24 0.90 18.31
CA ILE A 655 -25.18 1.87 18.03
C ILE A 655 -25.76 3.28 17.87
N TYR A 656 -26.84 3.41 17.11
CA TYR A 656 -27.42 4.71 16.75
C TYR A 656 -28.62 5.12 17.63
N GLY A 657 -29.11 4.20 18.48
CA GLY A 657 -30.31 4.44 19.29
C GLY A 657 -31.58 4.53 18.46
N ALA A 658 -31.60 3.89 17.29
CA ALA A 658 -32.71 3.95 16.34
C ALA A 658 -33.98 3.31 16.90
N VAL A 659 -35.12 3.97 16.71
CA VAL A 659 -36.45 3.41 16.94
C VAL A 659 -37.24 3.54 15.65
N PHE A 660 -37.69 2.42 15.10
CA PHE A 660 -38.36 2.35 13.80
C PHE A 660 -39.48 1.31 13.78
N THR A 661 -40.31 1.39 12.76
CA THR A 661 -41.21 0.33 12.32
C THR A 661 -40.79 -0.17 10.94
N LYS A 662 -41.11 -1.42 10.64
CA LYS A 662 -40.92 -2.04 9.33
C LYS A 662 -42.31 -2.42 8.81
N ASP A 663 -42.66 -1.98 7.61
CA ASP A 663 -43.92 -2.36 6.98
C ASP A 663 -43.87 -3.75 6.33
N ASP A 664 -44.98 -4.17 5.74
CA ASP A 664 -45.13 -5.48 5.12
C ASP A 664 -44.26 -5.61 3.85
N GLU A 665 -43.89 -4.48 3.23
CA GLU A 665 -42.95 -4.38 2.12
C GLU A 665 -41.47 -4.39 2.57
N GLY A 666 -41.21 -4.38 3.87
CA GLY A 666 -39.87 -4.42 4.45
C GLY A 666 -39.18 -3.05 4.53
N VAL A 667 -39.90 -1.95 4.28
CA VAL A 667 -39.39 -0.58 4.34
C VAL A 667 -39.39 -0.10 5.80
N TYR A 668 -38.25 0.44 6.23
CA TYR A 668 -38.08 1.01 7.56
C TYR A 668 -38.49 2.48 7.58
N THR A 669 -39.30 2.84 8.58
CA THR A 669 -39.67 4.22 8.89
C THR A 669 -39.28 4.55 10.33
N MET A 670 -38.51 5.62 10.50
CA MET A 670 -37.98 6.06 11.79
C MET A 670 -39.01 6.86 12.60
N ASP A 671 -39.13 6.56 13.91
CA ASP A 671 -39.81 7.41 14.89
C ASP A 671 -38.80 8.41 15.47
N ALA A 672 -38.77 9.62 14.91
CA ALA A 672 -37.77 10.63 15.27
C ALA A 672 -37.82 11.01 16.77
N ALA A 673 -39.02 11.12 17.35
CA ALA A 673 -39.19 11.51 18.75
C ALA A 673 -38.68 10.43 19.69
N LYS A 674 -39.06 9.16 19.46
CA LYS A 674 -38.57 8.04 20.27
C LYS A 674 -37.09 7.77 20.07
N THR A 675 -36.58 7.94 18.85
CA THR A 675 -35.14 7.82 18.55
C THR A 675 -34.34 8.84 19.36
N ARG A 676 -34.74 10.13 19.37
CA ARG A 676 -34.08 11.15 20.20
C ARG A 676 -34.17 10.84 21.70
N ALA A 677 -35.30 10.32 22.17
CA ALA A 677 -35.45 9.88 23.55
C ALA A 677 -34.48 8.73 23.88
N ARG A 678 -34.41 7.70 23.01
CA ARG A 678 -33.50 6.57 23.17
C ARG A 678 -32.03 6.99 23.13
N GLN A 679 -31.65 7.89 22.22
CA GLN A 679 -30.30 8.47 22.18
C GLN A 679 -29.94 9.16 23.51
N ALA A 680 -30.88 9.90 24.10
CA ALA A 680 -30.67 10.53 25.41
C ALA A 680 -30.54 9.50 26.55
N GLU A 681 -31.28 8.39 26.49
CA GLU A 681 -31.11 7.27 27.43
C GLU A 681 -29.74 6.61 27.30
N ILE A 682 -29.27 6.32 26.07
CA ILE A 682 -27.95 5.73 25.83
C ILE A 682 -26.85 6.64 26.37
N ARG A 683 -26.98 7.97 26.28
CA ARG A 683 -26.02 8.90 26.90
C ARG A 683 -25.96 8.72 28.43
N LYS A 684 -27.10 8.50 29.10
CA LYS A 684 -27.14 8.19 30.55
C LYS A 684 -26.54 6.82 30.85
N GLU A 685 -26.83 5.80 30.02
CA GLU A 685 -26.25 4.46 30.14
C GLU A 685 -24.71 4.51 30.00
N ARG A 686 -24.19 5.31 29.06
CA ARG A 686 -22.75 5.55 28.88
C ARG A 686 -22.10 6.18 30.11
N ILE A 687 -22.76 7.17 30.74
CA ILE A 687 -22.29 7.76 32.01
C ILE A 687 -22.31 6.71 33.12
N GLY A 688 -23.38 5.91 33.22
CA GLY A 688 -23.53 4.90 34.27
C GLY A 688 -22.52 3.75 34.20
N ARG A 689 -22.12 3.33 32.98
CA ARG A 689 -21.11 2.28 32.79
C ARG A 689 -19.67 2.79 32.74
N GLY A 690 -19.48 4.09 32.50
CA GLY A 690 -18.17 4.70 32.39
C GLY A 690 -17.47 4.75 33.74
N VAL A 691 -16.20 4.37 33.76
CA VAL A 691 -15.32 4.54 34.93
C VAL A 691 -14.35 5.69 34.66
N PRO A 692 -13.95 6.46 35.69
CA PRO A 692 -12.87 7.43 35.55
C PRO A 692 -11.60 6.76 34.99
N VAL A 693 -10.91 7.43 34.08
CA VAL A 693 -9.73 6.87 33.39
C VAL A 693 -8.65 6.42 34.38
N ARG A 694 -8.43 7.18 35.46
CA ARG A 694 -7.44 6.82 36.49
C ARG A 694 -7.74 5.47 37.15
N ASP A 695 -9.01 5.15 37.38
CA ASP A 695 -9.43 3.92 38.06
C ASP A 695 -9.25 2.71 37.11
N TRP A 696 -9.52 2.90 35.80
CA TRP A 696 -9.18 1.91 34.78
C TRP A 696 -7.66 1.74 34.65
N MET A 697 -6.89 2.84 34.64
CA MET A 697 -5.44 2.80 34.53
C MET A 697 -4.79 2.05 35.70
N GLU A 698 -5.30 2.17 36.92
CA GLU A 698 -4.83 1.37 38.06
C GLU A 698 -4.98 -0.13 37.83
N THR A 699 -6.13 -0.54 37.26
CA THR A 699 -6.40 -1.95 36.93
C THR A 699 -5.50 -2.45 35.81
N GLU A 700 -5.31 -1.65 34.77
CA GLU A 700 -4.47 -2.03 33.63
C GLU A 700 -2.98 -2.05 34.00
N ARG A 701 -2.52 -1.10 34.82
CA ARG A 701 -1.16 -1.08 35.39
C ARG A 701 -0.87 -2.35 36.18
N ALA A 702 -1.83 -2.85 36.98
CA ALA A 702 -1.65 -4.09 37.72
C ALA A 702 -1.38 -5.28 36.78
N LYS A 703 -2.15 -5.40 35.68
CA LYS A 703 -1.89 -6.41 34.65
C LYS A 703 -0.51 -6.27 34.01
N ILE A 704 -0.08 -5.04 33.72
CA ILE A 704 1.24 -4.78 33.13
C ILE A 704 2.37 -5.23 34.08
N ILE A 705 2.25 -4.93 35.38
CA ILE A 705 3.20 -5.39 36.40
C ILE A 705 3.25 -6.91 36.44
N ASP A 706 2.08 -7.56 36.40
CA ASP A 706 1.94 -9.01 36.45
C ASP A 706 2.23 -9.69 35.10
N LYS A 707 2.57 -8.91 34.06
CA LYS A 707 2.76 -9.37 32.67
C LYS A 707 1.56 -10.18 32.13
N ASP A 708 0.35 -9.81 32.57
CA ASP A 708 -0.92 -10.45 32.19
C ASP A 708 -1.45 -9.92 30.85
N ALA A 709 -0.87 -10.44 29.77
CA ALA A 709 -1.33 -10.21 28.40
C ALA A 709 -0.99 -11.43 27.52
N SER A 710 -1.60 -11.51 26.33
CA SER A 710 -1.21 -12.53 25.35
C SER A 710 0.28 -12.41 24.96
N LEU A 711 0.90 -13.53 24.56
CA LEU A 711 2.30 -13.52 24.13
C LEU A 711 2.54 -12.57 22.94
N ALA A 712 1.58 -12.45 22.01
CA ALA A 712 1.69 -11.53 20.88
C ALA A 712 1.76 -10.06 21.33
N VAL A 713 0.98 -9.68 22.34
CA VAL A 713 1.03 -8.33 22.94
C VAL A 713 2.36 -8.10 23.67
N GLN A 714 2.80 -9.08 24.48
CA GLN A 714 4.06 -8.98 25.20
C GLN A 714 5.25 -8.87 24.23
N GLN A 715 5.26 -9.66 23.16
CA GLN A 715 6.33 -9.67 22.15
C GLN A 715 6.37 -8.36 21.34
N MET A 716 5.22 -7.80 21.00
CA MET A 716 5.12 -6.49 20.35
C MET A 716 5.78 -5.39 21.19
N PHE A 717 5.47 -5.33 22.49
CA PHE A 717 6.09 -4.36 23.39
C PHE A 717 7.57 -4.65 23.63
N ALA A 718 7.96 -5.90 23.90
CA ALA A 718 9.35 -6.28 24.11
C ALA A 718 10.25 -5.91 22.91
N SER A 719 9.81 -6.20 21.69
CA SER A 719 10.55 -5.84 20.47
C SER A 719 10.63 -4.32 20.25
N SER A 720 9.56 -3.58 20.54
CA SER A 720 9.53 -2.12 20.45
C SER A 720 10.46 -1.46 21.49
N PHE A 721 10.47 -1.97 22.73
CA PHE A 721 11.35 -1.49 23.81
C PHE A 721 12.82 -1.77 23.52
N TYR A 722 13.13 -2.92 22.93
CA TYR A 722 14.51 -3.25 22.52
C TYR A 722 15.04 -2.28 21.47
N LEU A 723 14.22 -1.90 20.49
CA LEU A 723 14.60 -0.95 19.43
C LEU A 723 14.56 0.51 19.90
N SER A 724 13.81 0.82 20.97
CA SER A 724 13.60 2.19 21.44
C SER A 724 13.61 2.29 22.97
N ALA A 725 14.76 2.69 23.51
CA ALA A 725 14.88 3.06 24.92
C ALA A 725 14.00 4.27 25.28
N LYS A 726 13.78 5.20 24.33
CA LYS A 726 12.88 6.35 24.53
C LYS A 726 11.44 5.89 24.73
N PHE A 727 10.93 5.00 23.87
CA PHE A 727 9.58 4.48 23.98
C PHE A 727 9.39 3.67 25.28
N LEU A 728 10.37 2.87 25.67
CA LEU A 728 10.35 2.17 26.97
C LEU A 728 10.27 3.16 28.14
N ALA A 729 11.06 4.24 28.12
CA ALA A 729 11.04 5.25 29.16
C ALA A 729 9.68 5.95 29.24
N GLU A 730 9.12 6.38 28.10
CA GLU A 730 7.79 6.99 28.03
C GLU A 730 6.69 6.03 28.53
N PHE A 731 6.79 4.73 28.21
CA PHE A 731 5.86 3.71 28.67
C PHE A 731 5.93 3.50 30.19
N LYS A 732 7.14 3.41 30.76
CA LYS A 732 7.35 3.27 32.21
C LYS A 732 6.88 4.51 32.97
N GLU A 733 7.12 5.70 32.42
CA GLU A 733 6.64 6.95 33.00
C GLU A 733 5.12 7.03 32.98
N PHE A 734 4.48 6.74 31.84
CA PHE A 734 3.03 6.80 31.70
C PHE A 734 2.30 5.85 32.66
N TRP A 735 2.83 4.63 32.84
CA TRP A 735 2.25 3.61 33.71
C TRP A 735 2.82 3.62 35.13
N ASP A 736 3.69 4.56 35.49
CA ASP A 736 4.37 4.62 36.79
C ASP A 736 4.94 3.25 37.21
N LEU A 737 5.68 2.59 36.32
CA LEU A 737 6.19 1.24 36.56
C LEU A 737 7.43 1.26 37.45
N PRO A 738 7.66 0.22 38.27
CA PRO A 738 8.90 0.07 39.03
C PRO A 738 10.15 0.21 38.13
N ALA A 739 11.21 0.82 38.68
CA ALA A 739 12.44 1.05 37.93
C ALA A 739 13.09 -0.26 37.44
N ASP A 740 12.90 -1.35 38.18
CA ASP A 740 13.35 -2.71 37.89
C ASP A 740 12.35 -3.55 37.09
N TRP A 741 11.17 -3.02 36.74
CA TRP A 741 10.26 -3.71 35.83
C TRP A 741 10.87 -3.78 34.43
N GLU A 742 10.92 -4.98 33.87
CA GLU A 742 11.44 -5.30 32.54
C GLU A 742 10.56 -6.36 31.86
N LEU A 743 10.53 -6.29 30.52
CA LEU A 743 9.89 -7.27 29.65
C LEU A 743 10.88 -7.73 28.57
N PRO A 744 11.93 -8.48 28.94
CA PRO A 744 12.89 -9.00 27.96
C PRO A 744 12.21 -10.06 27.09
N GLU A 745 12.45 -10.01 25.78
CA GLU A 745 11.83 -10.93 24.83
C GLU A 745 12.25 -12.39 25.09
N GLU A 746 13.44 -12.60 25.70
CA GLU A 746 13.97 -13.93 26.04
C GLU A 746 13.16 -14.68 27.09
N GLU A 747 12.38 -13.98 27.90
CA GLU A 747 11.53 -14.57 28.93
C GLU A 747 10.17 -15.04 28.39
N LEU A 748 9.80 -14.66 27.16
CA LEU A 748 8.47 -14.94 26.60
C LEU A 748 8.30 -16.37 26.09
N GLY A 749 9.41 -17.11 25.90
CA GLY A 749 9.37 -18.49 25.38
C GLY A 749 8.97 -18.61 23.91
N THR A 750 8.87 -17.50 23.18
CA THR A 750 8.64 -17.46 21.73
C THR A 750 9.96 -17.52 20.95
N PRO A 751 9.96 -17.96 19.68
CA PRO A 751 11.15 -17.88 18.84
C PRO A 751 11.65 -16.44 18.67
N MET A 752 12.97 -16.23 18.81
CA MET A 752 13.61 -14.90 18.74
C MET A 752 14.64 -14.76 17.63
N TYR A 753 14.52 -15.56 16.56
CA TYR A 753 15.47 -15.49 15.46
C TYR A 753 15.41 -14.10 14.83
N GLY A 754 16.58 -13.49 14.55
CA GLY A 754 16.66 -12.14 14.01
C GLY A 754 16.59 -11.00 15.03
N ALA A 755 16.25 -11.27 16.30
CA ALA A 755 16.13 -10.22 17.32
C ALA A 755 17.46 -9.52 17.63
N ARG A 756 18.56 -10.29 17.68
CA ARG A 756 19.91 -9.79 18.05
C ARG A 756 20.95 -9.89 16.93
N HIS A 757 20.74 -10.80 15.98
CA HIS A 757 21.71 -11.10 14.91
C HIS A 757 21.09 -10.82 13.56
N ASN A 758 21.57 -9.77 12.92
CA ASN A 758 21.14 -9.30 11.61
C ASN A 758 22.35 -8.96 10.74
N ILE A 759 22.18 -9.03 9.42
CA ILE A 759 23.21 -8.71 8.43
C ILE A 759 22.53 -7.82 7.39
N ASP A 760 22.96 -6.58 7.32
CA ASP A 760 22.40 -5.59 6.40
C ASP A 760 22.85 -5.88 4.98
N ILE A 761 22.12 -5.39 3.99
CA ILE A 761 22.54 -5.51 2.59
C ILE A 761 23.82 -4.69 2.31
N GLY A 762 24.02 -3.57 3.01
CA GLY A 762 25.21 -2.72 2.94
C GLY A 762 26.48 -3.36 3.53
N ASP A 763 26.36 -4.47 4.25
CA ASP A 763 27.52 -5.25 4.72
C ASP A 763 28.14 -6.13 3.61
N LEU A 764 27.48 -6.23 2.45
CA LEU A 764 27.98 -7.00 1.32
C LEU A 764 29.04 -6.20 0.53
N PRO A 765 30.01 -6.89 -0.12
CA PRO A 765 31.00 -6.23 -0.96
C PRO A 765 30.34 -5.42 -2.09
N ASP A 766 30.84 -4.20 -2.32
CA ASP A 766 30.42 -3.32 -3.43
C ASP A 766 28.95 -2.87 -3.37
N VAL A 767 28.33 -2.91 -2.19
CA VAL A 767 26.96 -2.41 -1.99
C VAL A 767 26.97 -1.09 -1.25
N HIS A 768 26.41 -0.06 -1.88
CA HIS A 768 26.24 1.28 -1.36
C HIS A 768 24.73 1.61 -1.36
N PRO A 769 24.02 1.38 -0.24
CA PRO A 769 22.58 1.62 -0.14
C PRO A 769 22.22 3.11 -0.22
N VAL A 770 21.07 3.41 -0.82
CA VAL A 770 20.53 4.77 -0.86
C VAL A 770 19.84 5.12 0.46
N ILE A 771 20.46 5.97 1.28
CA ILE A 771 19.86 6.46 2.53
C ILE A 771 18.97 7.69 2.24
N MET A 772 17.72 7.64 2.67
CA MET A 772 16.71 8.71 2.45
C MET A 772 15.97 9.16 3.71
N VAL A 773 16.28 8.58 4.86
CA VAL A 773 15.61 8.84 6.13
C VAL A 773 16.66 9.02 7.23
N GLU A 774 16.28 9.68 8.31
CA GLU A 774 17.01 9.54 9.57
C GLU A 774 16.73 8.14 10.14
N GLU A 775 17.78 7.44 10.57
CA GLU A 775 17.70 6.07 11.09
C GLU A 775 17.85 5.97 12.61
#